data_AF-A0A1L8CQ06-F1
#
_entry.id   AF-A0A1L8CQ06-F1
#
_cell.length_a   1.000
_cell.length_b   1.000
_cell.length_c   1.000
_cell.angle_alpha   90.00
_cell.angle_beta   90.00
_cell.angle_gamma   90.00
#
_symmetry.space_group_name_H-M   'P 1'
#
loop_
_entity.id
_entity.type
_entity.pdbx_description
1 polymer ?
#
loop_
_entity_poly.entity_id
_entity_poly.type
_entity_poly.pdbx_seq_one_letter_code
_entity_poly.pdbx_strand_id
1 'polypeptide(L)'
;MPDKQSEAADSVTYSAMMKPAYAIAAAVVALGLLFVSLLPLAVEYAAESWLKDHGVQQAEIENIDINLFTGEVLLQELKAGDGLNISHLAVNIDWLPLFKKIVYVRSFELHSANFDLHQDDKRQWQLADIHSEPAQVDAKEGEMDEQGDPWLTVVDGLDIQALRVNVNGIDMQLKLPVESLHLSLSGLLNREQSLNAEVKLGETDFTSFGYKVSNENLELAATLFFSVSAEDIASSLRTENTGLKLSGLKFAQDDGKKLAAIDAIKLVNVQSSGLNRHKVEALNLGNISMQPQLTGAGAVQLASIDVQNIDANLDGKLAFASLLLKQLQASGMTGDDDNISLRQLKLQGLTTQPGENLNLDSLSMQGFDLHQKQGKQLLAAIEQLTLKQFAMSGTDKGAFDSLSLSGIKLPASGKKSLGSIGGIVASGATLDTAGLYHLNKLQFNDLNTRLIKKKNGKLSVLDELSGRSKKKPKKTSSQHESTDKSADKKESRKEPVVIIDELLLGRGSKISYRDESVFPPLDTRMTVKKFRFAPLDMSGKRDGRLDMLMRIGRNGELSAKGKLRPNGKRLKTDLVIGLKNFDMPGLSGFVESDFGKSIQTGQFNLDTSISINNNKIDAKNRLLMRKLTLGSSKQLGKAEQKIGMPVNMALDMLRDDRGDIEMNVPISGNLDDPNININEIINKALMSSLSSGAMTYASLVLQPYGSIILAASLAGDLMKEAGKPKLTPIAFEQLEATLNPQMQDYTSKIAGLLKKSKAFRLQLCGVASRYEGVSADGPQGEAGQADVPVPVKTDEELLQLAQARSDAVMSALQLHGIESERLFTCRGKIDEARKVVKARVELTLD
;
A
#
# COMPACT_ATOMS: atom_id res chain seq x y z
N MET A 1 -7.14 34.40 -113.49
CA MET A 1 -5.88 34.99 -113.96
C MET A 1 -4.86 34.91 -112.83
N PRO A 2 -3.63 34.48 -113.06
CA PRO A 2 -3.23 33.46 -114.05
C PRO A 2 -2.20 32.45 -113.46
N ASP A 3 -1.96 31.32 -114.14
CA ASP A 3 -0.67 30.91 -114.76
C ASP A 3 0.43 30.45 -113.77
N LYS A 4 1.32 29.51 -114.04
CA LYS A 4 1.59 28.51 -115.10
C LYS A 4 2.95 27.88 -114.70
N GLN A 5 3.16 26.63 -115.16
CA GLN A 5 4.47 26.07 -115.60
C GLN A 5 5.55 25.89 -114.50
N SER A 6 6.42 24.88 -114.51
CA SER A 6 7.07 24.05 -115.54
C SER A 6 7.68 22.84 -114.80
N GLU A 7 7.54 21.58 -115.24
CA GLU A 7 8.51 20.84 -116.10
C GLU A 7 9.95 20.83 -115.54
N ALA A 8 10.72 19.74 -115.45
CA ALA A 8 10.61 18.29 -115.65
C ALA A 8 11.97 17.66 -115.22
N ALA A 9 12.08 16.33 -115.32
CA ALA A 9 13.29 15.46 -115.16
C ALA A 9 13.63 15.08 -113.70
N ASP A 10 13.90 13.84 -113.31
CA ASP A 10 14.22 12.62 -114.06
C ASP A 10 13.76 11.37 -113.30
N SER A 11 13.42 10.35 -114.08
CA SER A 11 13.20 8.98 -113.65
C SER A 11 14.50 8.33 -113.15
N VAL A 12 14.50 7.81 -111.92
CA VAL A 12 15.31 6.64 -111.55
C VAL A 12 14.41 5.64 -110.84
N THR A 13 14.14 4.55 -111.54
CA THR A 13 13.58 3.29 -111.05
C THR A 13 14.42 2.72 -109.91
N TYR A 14 13.82 2.55 -108.72
CA TYR A 14 14.31 1.61 -107.71
C TYR A 14 13.27 0.51 -107.46
N SER A 15 13.71 -0.71 -107.75
CA SER A 15 12.95 -1.94 -107.79
C SER A 15 12.64 -2.52 -106.41
N ALA A 16 11.38 -2.93 -106.25
CA ALA A 16 10.97 -4.27 -105.81
C ALA A 16 11.85 -5.07 -104.82
N MET A 17 12.09 -4.57 -103.60
CA MET A 17 12.63 -5.40 -102.50
C MET A 17 11.84 -5.30 -101.17
N MET A 18 10.69 -4.61 -101.14
CA MET A 18 9.89 -4.43 -99.90
C MET A 18 8.56 -5.21 -99.82
N LYS A 19 8.02 -5.76 -100.92
CA LYS A 19 6.70 -6.46 -100.90
C LYS A 19 6.63 -7.76 -100.07
N PRO A 20 7.62 -8.68 -100.08
CA PRO A 20 7.57 -9.86 -99.20
C PRO A 20 7.79 -9.49 -97.73
N ALA A 21 8.57 -8.43 -97.45
CA ALA A 21 8.79 -7.96 -96.08
C ALA A 21 7.51 -7.41 -95.43
N TYR A 22 6.67 -6.67 -96.16
CA TYR A 22 5.37 -6.21 -95.64
C TYR A 22 4.34 -7.33 -95.48
N ALA A 23 4.32 -8.32 -96.37
CA ALA A 23 3.42 -9.48 -96.24
C ALA A 23 3.81 -10.38 -95.07
N ILE A 24 5.12 -10.59 -94.85
CA ILE A 24 5.64 -11.32 -93.70
C ILE A 24 5.39 -10.52 -92.42
N ALA A 25 5.63 -9.20 -92.40
CA ALA A 25 5.32 -8.36 -91.26
C ALA A 25 3.82 -8.35 -90.93
N ALA A 26 2.95 -8.24 -91.93
CA ALA A 26 1.49 -8.31 -91.73
C ALA A 26 1.03 -9.69 -91.25
N ALA A 27 1.63 -10.77 -91.75
CA ALA A 27 1.35 -12.13 -91.30
C ALA A 27 1.83 -12.36 -89.86
N VAL A 28 3.01 -11.85 -89.49
CA VAL A 28 3.53 -11.89 -88.11
C VAL A 28 2.68 -11.06 -87.16
N VAL A 29 2.20 -9.88 -87.59
CA VAL A 29 1.28 -9.06 -86.81
C VAL A 29 -0.09 -9.76 -86.67
N ALA A 30 -0.61 -10.38 -87.72
CA ALA A 30 -1.87 -11.13 -87.66
C ALA A 30 -1.76 -12.40 -86.79
N LEU A 31 -0.65 -13.14 -86.89
CA LEU A 31 -0.34 -14.26 -86.00
C LEU A 31 -0.14 -13.80 -84.56
N GLY A 32 0.49 -12.65 -84.35
CA GLY A 32 0.66 -12.02 -83.04
C GLY A 32 -0.68 -11.60 -82.43
N LEU A 33 -1.56 -10.96 -83.20
CA LEU A 33 -2.90 -10.59 -82.76
C LEU A 33 -3.77 -11.82 -82.46
N LEU A 34 -3.69 -12.86 -83.30
CA LEU A 34 -4.39 -14.12 -83.06
C LEU A 34 -3.85 -14.84 -81.82
N PHE A 35 -2.54 -14.86 -81.63
CA PHE A 35 -1.90 -15.38 -80.42
C PHE A 35 -2.35 -14.63 -79.17
N VAL A 36 -2.31 -13.29 -79.18
CA VAL A 36 -2.78 -12.45 -78.07
C VAL A 36 -4.27 -12.68 -77.79
N SER A 37 -5.11 -12.88 -78.82
CA SER A 37 -6.54 -13.15 -78.62
C SER A 37 -6.86 -14.54 -78.05
N LEU A 38 -6.00 -15.54 -78.30
CA LEU A 38 -6.16 -16.90 -77.77
C LEU A 38 -5.45 -17.12 -76.43
N LEU A 39 -4.55 -16.21 -76.05
CA LEU A 39 -3.73 -16.33 -74.84
C LEU A 39 -4.57 -16.44 -73.55
N PRO A 40 -5.62 -15.63 -73.33
CA PRO A 40 -6.50 -15.79 -72.16
C PRO A 40 -7.10 -17.20 -72.03
N LEU A 41 -7.69 -17.73 -73.12
CA LEU A 41 -8.29 -19.06 -73.17
C LEU A 41 -7.27 -20.17 -72.90
N ALA A 42 -6.06 -20.02 -73.45
CA ALA A 42 -4.98 -20.98 -73.24
C ALA A 42 -4.48 -20.97 -71.78
N VAL A 43 -4.39 -19.79 -71.16
CA VAL A 43 -3.96 -19.65 -69.76
C VAL A 43 -5.03 -20.13 -68.79
N GLU A 44 -6.30 -19.82 -69.04
CA GLU A 44 -7.44 -20.35 -68.28
C GLU A 44 -7.45 -21.88 -68.28
N TYR A 45 -7.37 -22.50 -69.47
CA TYR A 45 -7.31 -23.96 -69.60
C TYR A 45 -6.07 -24.55 -68.91
N ALA A 46 -4.90 -23.92 -69.06
CA ALA A 46 -3.68 -24.39 -68.43
C ALA A 46 -3.74 -24.29 -66.90
N ALA A 47 -4.29 -23.20 -66.36
CA ALA A 47 -4.44 -22.99 -64.92
C ALA A 47 -5.42 -24.00 -64.30
N GLU A 48 -6.58 -24.21 -64.93
CA GLU A 48 -7.53 -25.22 -64.47
C GLU A 48 -6.99 -26.65 -64.56
N SER A 49 -6.32 -26.99 -65.67
CA SER A 49 -5.70 -28.30 -65.84
C SER A 49 -4.63 -28.54 -64.78
N TRP A 50 -3.80 -27.52 -64.51
CA TRP A 50 -2.78 -27.60 -63.46
C TRP A 50 -3.40 -27.85 -62.09
N LEU A 51 -4.48 -27.14 -61.73
CA LEU A 51 -5.18 -27.36 -60.45
C LEU A 51 -5.74 -28.79 -60.35
N LYS A 52 -6.35 -29.30 -61.43
CA LYS A 52 -6.90 -30.67 -61.51
C LYS A 52 -5.79 -31.73 -61.38
N ASP A 53 -4.66 -31.52 -62.04
CA ASP A 53 -3.49 -32.41 -61.98
C ASP A 53 -2.87 -32.46 -60.57
N HIS A 54 -3.05 -31.41 -59.77
CA HIS A 54 -2.56 -31.31 -58.40
C HIS A 54 -3.63 -31.62 -57.35
N GLY A 55 -4.68 -32.36 -57.72
CA GLY A 55 -5.62 -32.97 -56.77
C GLY A 55 -6.92 -32.20 -56.51
N VAL A 56 -7.11 -31.04 -57.15
CA VAL A 56 -8.36 -30.27 -57.02
C VAL A 56 -9.46 -30.90 -57.89
N GLN A 57 -10.52 -31.43 -57.27
CA GLN A 57 -11.60 -32.12 -58.01
C GLN A 57 -12.45 -31.19 -58.89
N GLN A 58 -12.66 -29.94 -58.43
CA GLN A 58 -13.41 -28.92 -59.16
C GLN A 58 -12.62 -27.61 -59.10
N ALA A 59 -12.13 -27.18 -60.27
CA ALA A 59 -11.49 -25.89 -60.46
C ALA A 59 -12.22 -25.16 -61.60
N GLU A 60 -12.69 -23.96 -61.30
CA GLU A 60 -13.41 -23.07 -62.23
C GLU A 60 -12.84 -21.65 -62.10
N ILE A 61 -12.57 -21.01 -63.24
CA ILE A 61 -12.17 -19.60 -63.30
C ILE A 61 -13.13 -18.88 -64.26
N GLU A 62 -13.84 -17.85 -63.78
CA GLU A 62 -14.85 -17.17 -64.61
C GLU A 62 -14.20 -16.34 -65.74
N ASN A 63 -13.12 -15.63 -65.44
CA ASN A 63 -12.44 -14.79 -66.41
C ASN A 63 -10.97 -14.55 -66.03
N ILE A 64 -10.08 -14.65 -67.01
CA ILE A 64 -8.67 -14.25 -66.91
C ILE A 64 -8.38 -13.27 -68.05
N ASP A 65 -7.90 -12.07 -67.73
CA ASP A 65 -7.43 -11.10 -68.71
C ASP A 65 -5.92 -10.86 -68.52
N ILE A 66 -5.18 -10.85 -69.62
CA ILE A 66 -3.73 -10.65 -69.63
C ILE A 66 -3.41 -9.61 -70.69
N ASN A 67 -3.04 -8.42 -70.22
CA ASN A 67 -2.58 -7.35 -71.09
C ASN A 67 -1.06 -7.32 -71.15
N LEU A 68 -0.50 -7.97 -72.17
CA LEU A 68 0.95 -8.03 -72.41
C LEU A 68 1.59 -6.65 -72.66
N PHE A 69 0.82 -5.61 -72.98
CA PHE A 69 1.35 -4.26 -73.18
C PHE A 69 1.45 -3.46 -71.89
N THR A 70 0.45 -3.57 -71.00
CA THR A 70 0.43 -2.86 -69.72
C THR A 70 1.04 -3.66 -68.58
N GLY A 71 1.24 -4.97 -68.76
CA GLY A 71 1.75 -5.86 -67.72
C GLY A 71 0.70 -6.31 -66.71
N GLU A 72 -0.57 -6.03 -66.99
CA GLU A 72 -1.69 -6.34 -66.11
C GLU A 72 -2.18 -7.76 -66.34
N VAL A 73 -2.27 -8.53 -65.25
CA VAL A 73 -2.90 -9.85 -65.19
C VAL A 73 -4.05 -9.74 -64.20
N LEU A 74 -5.27 -9.99 -64.68
CA LEU A 74 -6.49 -9.93 -63.90
C LEU A 74 -7.15 -11.31 -63.90
N LEU A 75 -7.52 -11.79 -62.71
CA LEU A 75 -8.26 -13.01 -62.49
C LEU A 75 -9.54 -12.68 -61.69
N GLN A 76 -10.68 -13.14 -62.20
CA GLN A 76 -11.99 -12.95 -61.59
C GLN A 76 -12.60 -14.32 -61.26
N GLU A 77 -13.10 -14.44 -60.03
CA GLU A 77 -13.83 -15.61 -59.51
C GLU A 77 -13.14 -16.96 -59.77
N LEU A 78 -12.00 -17.19 -59.11
CA LEU A 78 -11.37 -18.50 -59.00
C LEU A 78 -11.99 -19.29 -57.85
N LYS A 79 -12.50 -20.48 -58.14
CA LYS A 79 -12.91 -21.47 -57.14
C LYS A 79 -12.15 -22.76 -57.38
N ALA A 80 -11.40 -23.21 -56.37
CA ALA A 80 -10.62 -24.44 -56.44
C ALA A 80 -10.88 -25.30 -55.18
N GLY A 81 -11.68 -26.35 -55.35
CA GLY A 81 -12.01 -27.30 -54.28
C GLY A 81 -12.76 -26.67 -53.09
N ASP A 82 -12.78 -27.40 -51.97
CA ASP A 82 -13.31 -26.89 -50.70
C ASP A 82 -12.19 -26.16 -49.94
N GLY A 83 -12.03 -24.86 -50.21
CA GLY A 83 -11.22 -23.99 -49.34
C GLY A 83 -10.29 -22.98 -50.03
N LEU A 84 -10.24 -22.92 -51.36
CA LEU A 84 -9.58 -21.86 -52.11
C LEU A 84 -10.60 -21.11 -52.98
N ASN A 85 -10.93 -19.88 -52.60
CA ASN A 85 -11.81 -19.01 -53.37
C ASN A 85 -11.19 -17.61 -53.45
N ILE A 86 -11.15 -17.02 -54.64
CA ILE A 86 -10.67 -15.67 -54.89
C ILE A 86 -11.65 -14.96 -55.83
N SER A 87 -12.33 -13.91 -55.37
CA SER A 87 -13.22 -13.13 -56.24
C SER A 87 -12.47 -12.23 -57.22
N HIS A 88 -11.38 -11.60 -56.77
CA HIS A 88 -10.61 -10.69 -57.60
C HIS A 88 -9.14 -10.71 -57.23
N LEU A 89 -8.28 -10.95 -58.22
CA LEU A 89 -6.83 -10.86 -58.13
C LEU A 89 -6.31 -10.06 -59.33
N ALA A 90 -5.59 -8.99 -59.08
CA ALA A 90 -4.92 -8.22 -60.12
C ALA A 90 -3.44 -8.05 -59.80
N VAL A 91 -2.58 -8.26 -60.79
CA VAL A 91 -1.12 -8.10 -60.66
C VAL A 91 -0.62 -7.27 -61.83
N ASN A 92 0.09 -6.18 -61.55
CA ASN A 92 0.73 -5.36 -62.57
C ASN A 92 2.25 -5.55 -62.53
N ILE A 93 2.83 -6.16 -63.56
CA ILE A 93 4.25 -6.50 -63.65
C ILE A 93 4.93 -5.58 -64.67
N ASP A 94 6.06 -4.97 -64.30
CA ASP A 94 6.90 -4.25 -65.25
C ASP A 94 7.77 -5.24 -66.04
N TRP A 95 7.64 -5.22 -67.37
CA TRP A 95 8.37 -6.13 -68.24
C TRP A 95 9.86 -5.77 -68.38
N LEU A 96 10.21 -4.48 -68.28
CA LEU A 96 11.58 -4.02 -68.57
C LEU A 96 12.63 -4.56 -67.57
N PRO A 97 12.36 -4.63 -66.25
CA PRO A 97 13.30 -5.19 -65.27
C PRO A 97 13.55 -6.70 -65.41
N LEU A 98 12.65 -7.45 -66.07
CA LEU A 98 12.81 -8.89 -66.24
C LEU A 98 14.06 -9.27 -67.05
N PHE A 99 14.48 -8.43 -67.99
CA PHE A 99 15.73 -8.62 -68.76
C PHE A 99 16.99 -8.54 -67.88
N LYS A 100 16.86 -7.98 -66.68
CA LYS A 100 17.91 -7.92 -65.64
C LYS A 100 17.67 -8.94 -64.53
N LYS A 101 16.79 -9.93 -64.76
CA LYS A 101 16.32 -10.90 -63.77
C LYS A 101 15.66 -10.25 -62.55
N ILE A 102 14.93 -9.15 -62.74
CA ILE A 102 14.18 -8.50 -61.67
C ILE A 102 12.68 -8.61 -62.00
N VAL A 103 11.90 -9.26 -61.14
CA VAL A 103 10.44 -9.25 -61.20
C VAL A 103 9.95 -8.03 -60.42
N TYR A 104 9.44 -7.04 -61.13
CA TYR A 104 8.99 -5.81 -60.50
C TYR A 104 7.46 -5.71 -60.57
N VAL A 105 6.80 -5.79 -59.43
CA VAL A 105 5.34 -5.75 -59.30
C VAL A 105 4.94 -4.35 -58.86
N ARG A 106 4.28 -3.58 -59.74
CA ARG A 106 3.81 -2.22 -59.44
C ARG A 106 2.63 -2.21 -58.47
N SER A 107 1.73 -3.15 -58.64
CA SER A 107 0.60 -3.36 -57.73
C SER A 107 0.21 -4.83 -57.71
N PHE A 108 -0.18 -5.29 -56.53
CA PHE A 108 -0.86 -6.55 -56.32
C PHE A 108 -2.13 -6.26 -55.53
N GLU A 109 -3.28 -6.63 -56.07
CA GLU A 109 -4.59 -6.42 -55.47
C GLU A 109 -5.28 -7.76 -55.29
N LEU A 110 -5.78 -8.03 -54.09
CA LEU A 110 -6.53 -9.23 -53.76
C LEU A 110 -7.77 -8.88 -52.96
N HIS A 111 -8.96 -9.09 -53.54
CA HIS A 111 -10.23 -8.82 -52.85
C HIS A 111 -11.03 -10.10 -52.66
N SER A 112 -11.55 -10.28 -51.44
CA SER A 112 -12.41 -11.40 -51.03
C SER A 112 -11.79 -12.76 -51.37
N ALA A 113 -10.77 -13.14 -50.60
CA ALA A 113 -10.09 -14.42 -50.74
C ALA A 113 -10.27 -15.30 -49.49
N ASN A 114 -10.38 -16.61 -49.67
CA ASN A 114 -10.37 -17.60 -48.60
C ASN A 114 -9.28 -18.63 -48.87
N PHE A 115 -8.37 -18.81 -47.91
CA PHE A 115 -7.29 -19.79 -47.95
C PHE A 115 -7.42 -20.72 -46.74
N ASP A 116 -7.80 -21.97 -46.99
CA ASP A 116 -7.83 -23.01 -45.97
C ASP A 116 -6.59 -23.89 -46.08
N LEU A 117 -5.68 -23.77 -45.12
CA LEU A 117 -4.49 -24.62 -44.99
C LEU A 117 -4.79 -25.71 -43.96
N HIS A 118 -4.69 -26.98 -44.35
CA HIS A 118 -4.91 -28.09 -43.42
C HIS A 118 -3.71 -29.05 -43.42
N GLN A 119 -3.50 -29.72 -42.29
CA GLN A 119 -2.44 -30.70 -42.15
C GLN A 119 -3.04 -32.11 -42.20
N ASP A 120 -2.54 -32.94 -43.11
CA ASP A 120 -3.02 -34.30 -43.29
C ASP A 120 -2.47 -35.27 -42.21
N ASP A 121 -2.95 -36.53 -42.23
CA ASP A 121 -2.50 -37.59 -41.31
C ASP A 121 -0.99 -37.88 -41.37
N LYS A 122 -0.33 -37.50 -42.48
CA LYS A 122 1.12 -37.64 -42.70
C LYS A 122 1.89 -36.38 -42.28
N ARG A 123 1.23 -35.43 -41.61
CA ARG A 123 1.77 -34.15 -41.17
C ARG A 123 2.19 -33.21 -42.30
N GLN A 124 1.72 -33.44 -43.53
CA GLN A 124 1.99 -32.56 -44.66
C GLN A 124 0.94 -31.45 -44.70
N TRP A 125 1.39 -30.22 -44.97
CA TRP A 125 0.49 -29.08 -45.15
C TRP A 125 -0.04 -29.06 -46.58
N GLN A 126 -1.34 -28.89 -46.72
CA GLN A 126 -2.03 -28.79 -48.00
C GLN A 126 -2.89 -27.52 -48.01
N LEU A 127 -2.90 -26.81 -49.14
CA LEU A 127 -3.75 -25.63 -49.35
C LEU A 127 -5.01 -26.07 -50.09
N ALA A 128 -6.17 -25.95 -49.45
CA ALA A 128 -7.42 -26.57 -49.89
C ALA A 128 -7.16 -28.05 -50.26
N ASP A 129 -7.62 -28.50 -51.42
CA ASP A 129 -7.41 -29.86 -51.93
C ASP A 129 -6.10 -30.05 -52.73
N ILE A 130 -5.21 -29.03 -52.76
CA ILE A 130 -3.99 -29.08 -53.55
C ILE A 130 -2.94 -29.96 -52.86
N HIS A 131 -2.68 -31.12 -53.47
CA HIS A 131 -1.68 -32.08 -53.01
C HIS A 131 -0.30 -31.62 -53.49
N SER A 132 0.55 -31.25 -52.52
CA SER A 132 1.95 -30.96 -52.78
C SER A 132 2.76 -32.23 -52.55
N GLU A 133 3.39 -32.80 -53.58
CA GLU A 133 4.45 -33.79 -53.35
C GLU A 133 5.66 -33.05 -52.75
N PRO A 134 6.22 -33.49 -51.60
CA PRO A 134 7.40 -32.86 -51.06
C PRO A 134 8.53 -33.02 -52.06
N ALA A 135 9.13 -31.91 -52.51
CA ALA A 135 10.32 -31.94 -53.34
C ALA A 135 11.38 -32.79 -52.63
N GLN A 136 11.74 -33.93 -53.21
CA GLN A 136 12.87 -34.72 -52.71
C GLN A 136 14.13 -33.92 -52.99
N VAL A 137 14.62 -33.24 -51.97
CA VAL A 137 15.96 -32.66 -51.99
C VAL A 137 16.91 -33.85 -51.83
N ASP A 138 17.27 -34.47 -52.95
CA ASP A 138 18.45 -35.31 -53.04
C ASP A 138 19.66 -34.41 -52.79
N ALA A 139 20.02 -34.25 -51.52
CA ALA A 139 21.26 -33.60 -51.12
C ALA A 139 22.44 -34.49 -51.54
N LYS A 140 22.86 -34.37 -52.80
CA LYS A 140 24.25 -34.62 -53.15
C LYS A 140 25.05 -33.44 -52.63
N GLU A 141 25.67 -33.62 -51.47
CA GLU A 141 26.80 -32.79 -51.06
C GLU A 141 27.91 -32.93 -52.11
N GLY A 142 28.15 -31.86 -52.86
CA GLY A 142 29.28 -31.77 -53.79
C GLY A 142 28.86 -31.29 -55.17
N GLU A 143 28.92 -29.96 -55.32
CA GLU A 143 28.99 -29.12 -56.53
C GLU A 143 27.98 -27.99 -56.40
N MET A 144 28.41 -26.88 -55.78
CA MET A 144 27.81 -25.58 -56.09
C MET A 144 28.15 -25.29 -57.54
N ASP A 145 27.27 -25.69 -58.45
CA ASP A 145 27.22 -25.08 -59.77
C ASP A 145 27.11 -23.57 -59.57
N GLU A 146 27.90 -22.80 -60.32
CA GLU A 146 27.73 -21.35 -60.48
C GLU A 146 26.35 -21.09 -61.13
N GLN A 147 25.29 -21.23 -60.35
CA GLN A 147 23.92 -20.92 -60.73
C GLN A 147 23.79 -19.40 -60.73
N GLY A 148 23.74 -18.86 -61.94
CA GLY A 148 23.76 -17.42 -62.19
C GLY A 148 22.69 -16.66 -61.42
N ASP A 149 22.95 -15.36 -61.24
CA ASP A 149 22.22 -14.44 -60.35
C ASP A 149 20.75 -14.79 -60.13
N PRO A 150 20.31 -14.94 -58.86
CA PRO A 150 18.93 -15.24 -58.52
C PRO A 150 18.01 -14.10 -58.97
N TRP A 151 16.78 -14.44 -59.34
CA TRP A 151 15.77 -13.43 -59.67
C TRP A 151 15.44 -12.58 -58.42
N LEU A 152 15.46 -11.26 -58.57
CA LEU A 152 15.09 -10.32 -57.50
C LEU A 152 13.63 -9.90 -57.68
N THR A 153 12.80 -10.05 -56.64
CA THR A 153 11.40 -9.62 -56.68
C THR A 153 11.20 -8.35 -55.85
N VAL A 154 10.56 -7.32 -56.42
CA VAL A 154 10.21 -6.07 -55.75
C VAL A 154 8.72 -5.81 -55.93
N VAL A 155 8.03 -5.42 -54.85
CA VAL A 155 6.59 -5.11 -54.85
C VAL A 155 6.39 -3.69 -54.35
N ASP A 156 5.86 -2.82 -55.20
CA ASP A 156 5.62 -1.39 -54.89
C ASP A 156 4.35 -1.17 -54.08
N GLY A 157 3.27 -1.86 -54.43
CA GLY A 157 1.97 -1.75 -53.78
C GLY A 157 1.36 -3.13 -53.55
N LEU A 158 0.88 -3.37 -52.34
CA LEU A 158 0.10 -4.55 -51.98
C LEU A 158 -1.20 -4.10 -51.31
N ASP A 159 -2.34 -4.38 -51.94
CA ASP A 159 -3.66 -4.13 -51.38
C ASP A 159 -4.40 -5.47 -51.24
N ILE A 160 -4.73 -5.84 -50.01
CA ILE A 160 -5.52 -7.03 -49.72
C ILE A 160 -6.74 -6.60 -48.92
N GLN A 161 -7.93 -6.98 -49.39
CA GLN A 161 -9.20 -6.69 -48.73
C GLN A 161 -10.00 -7.97 -48.53
N ALA A 162 -10.57 -8.13 -47.33
CA ALA A 162 -11.41 -9.27 -46.98
C ALA A 162 -10.75 -10.65 -47.26
N LEU A 163 -9.50 -10.83 -46.85
CA LEU A 163 -8.82 -12.13 -46.90
C LEU A 163 -9.10 -12.92 -45.62
N ARG A 164 -9.51 -14.18 -45.75
CA ARG A 164 -9.62 -15.14 -44.65
C ARG A 164 -8.57 -16.23 -44.80
N VAL A 165 -7.77 -16.42 -43.76
CA VAL A 165 -6.82 -17.52 -43.68
C VAL A 165 -7.21 -18.40 -42.51
N ASN A 166 -7.56 -19.66 -42.79
CA ASN A 166 -7.77 -20.66 -41.76
C ASN A 166 -6.64 -21.69 -41.84
N VAL A 167 -5.97 -21.94 -40.73
CA VAL A 167 -4.94 -22.96 -40.61
C VAL A 167 -5.42 -24.01 -39.62
N ASN A 168 -5.57 -25.26 -40.07
CA ASN A 168 -6.01 -26.40 -39.28
C ASN A 168 -4.92 -27.48 -39.27
N GLY A 169 -3.98 -27.36 -38.35
CA GLY A 169 -2.96 -28.37 -38.06
C GLY A 169 -3.37 -29.32 -36.93
N ILE A 170 -2.54 -30.34 -36.68
CA ILE A 170 -2.78 -31.34 -35.62
C ILE A 170 -2.72 -30.69 -34.22
N ASP A 171 -1.71 -29.86 -33.96
CA ASP A 171 -1.46 -29.21 -32.67
C ASP A 171 -1.63 -27.67 -32.73
N MET A 172 -2.19 -27.16 -33.83
CA MET A 172 -2.28 -25.72 -34.10
C MET A 172 -3.54 -25.41 -34.92
N GLN A 173 -4.34 -24.46 -34.46
CA GLN A 173 -5.43 -23.87 -35.23
C GLN A 173 -5.27 -22.35 -35.25
N LEU A 174 -5.46 -21.72 -36.41
CA LEU A 174 -5.45 -20.27 -36.57
C LEU A 174 -6.62 -19.85 -37.46
N LYS A 175 -7.37 -18.83 -37.02
CA LYS A 175 -8.29 -18.08 -37.87
C LYS A 175 -7.81 -16.64 -37.93
N LEU A 176 -7.47 -16.20 -39.13
CA LEU A 176 -6.91 -14.88 -39.39
C LEU A 176 -7.75 -14.16 -40.47
N PRO A 177 -8.79 -13.41 -40.07
CA PRO A 177 -9.48 -12.50 -40.97
C PRO A 177 -8.71 -11.19 -41.13
N VAL A 178 -8.19 -10.95 -42.32
CA VAL A 178 -7.61 -9.67 -42.75
C VAL A 178 -8.71 -8.84 -43.40
N GLU A 179 -9.18 -7.80 -42.72
CA GLU A 179 -10.19 -6.89 -43.26
C GLU A 179 -9.59 -6.00 -44.34
N SER A 180 -8.42 -5.43 -44.05
CA SER A 180 -7.61 -4.66 -45.01
C SER A 180 -6.12 -4.76 -44.66
N LEU A 181 -5.27 -4.96 -45.66
CA LEU A 181 -3.82 -4.83 -45.59
C LEU A 181 -3.39 -3.97 -46.78
N HIS A 182 -2.89 -2.78 -46.49
CA HIS A 182 -2.34 -1.87 -47.49
C HIS A 182 -0.86 -1.66 -47.20
N LEU A 183 0.00 -2.11 -48.10
CA LEU A 183 1.43 -1.82 -48.08
C LEU A 183 1.77 -0.97 -49.30
N SER A 184 2.51 0.12 -49.10
CA SER A 184 3.07 0.90 -50.18
C SER A 184 4.53 1.21 -49.93
N LEU A 185 5.37 0.84 -50.88
CA LEU A 185 6.78 1.15 -50.95
C LEU A 185 6.98 2.39 -51.81
N SER A 186 7.80 3.33 -51.35
CA SER A 186 8.12 4.53 -52.10
C SER A 186 9.57 4.95 -51.88
N GLY A 187 10.10 5.74 -52.82
CA GLY A 187 11.47 6.24 -52.76
C GLY A 187 12.49 5.35 -53.48
N LEU A 188 12.08 4.45 -54.37
CA LEU A 188 12.97 3.47 -55.05
C LEU A 188 14.17 4.09 -55.80
N LEU A 189 14.10 5.36 -56.17
CA LEU A 189 15.18 6.12 -56.81
C LEU A 189 16.05 6.93 -55.82
N ASN A 190 15.66 6.98 -54.54
CA ASN A 190 16.36 7.67 -53.46
C ASN A 190 17.18 6.69 -52.61
N ARG A 191 18.16 7.20 -51.85
CA ARG A 191 18.96 6.37 -50.92
C ARG A 191 18.15 5.83 -49.73
N GLU A 192 17.09 6.52 -49.33
CA GLU A 192 16.19 6.11 -48.24
C GLU A 192 14.84 5.70 -48.84
N GLN A 193 14.38 4.50 -48.50
CA GLN A 193 13.09 3.92 -48.87
C GLN A 193 12.11 4.12 -47.73
N SER A 194 10.82 4.24 -48.06
CA SER A 194 9.75 4.21 -47.05
C SER A 194 8.67 3.19 -47.39
N LEU A 195 8.32 2.36 -46.42
CA LEU A 195 7.24 1.38 -46.46
C LEU A 195 6.14 1.84 -45.50
N ASN A 196 4.99 2.20 -46.06
CA ASN A 196 3.79 2.43 -45.27
C ASN A 196 3.01 1.13 -45.18
N ALA A 197 2.61 0.77 -43.96
CA ALA A 197 1.81 -0.42 -43.68
C ALA A 197 0.58 -0.03 -42.87
N GLU A 198 -0.60 -0.31 -43.41
CA GLU A 198 -1.87 -0.25 -42.69
C GLU A 198 -2.49 -1.65 -42.67
N VAL A 199 -2.74 -2.17 -41.47
CA VAL A 199 -3.29 -3.51 -41.26
C VAL A 199 -4.50 -3.42 -40.35
N LYS A 200 -5.61 -4.01 -40.78
CA LYS A 200 -6.82 -4.21 -39.98
C LYS A 200 -7.17 -5.68 -40.01
N LEU A 201 -7.14 -6.29 -38.84
CA LEU A 201 -7.55 -7.67 -38.60
C LEU A 201 -8.82 -7.68 -37.77
N GLY A 202 -9.73 -8.58 -38.11
CA GLY A 202 -10.95 -8.83 -37.34
C GLY A 202 -10.69 -9.71 -36.12
N GLU A 203 -11.69 -10.53 -35.77
CA GLU A 203 -11.60 -11.48 -34.68
C GLU A 203 -10.60 -12.60 -35.04
N THR A 204 -9.46 -12.65 -34.36
CA THR A 204 -8.48 -13.71 -34.56
C THR A 204 -8.55 -14.71 -33.42
N ASP A 205 -8.40 -15.98 -33.77
CA ASP A 205 -8.39 -17.11 -32.84
C ASP A 205 -7.17 -17.96 -33.14
N PHE A 206 -6.32 -18.17 -32.14
CA PHE A 206 -5.16 -19.05 -32.22
C PHE A 206 -5.21 -20.07 -31.08
N THR A 207 -5.10 -21.35 -31.42
CA THR A 207 -5.09 -22.45 -30.45
C THR A 207 -3.85 -23.28 -30.71
N SER A 208 -3.00 -23.48 -29.69
CA SER A 208 -1.86 -24.39 -29.78
C SER A 208 -1.34 -24.76 -28.40
N PHE A 209 -0.74 -25.96 -28.29
CA PHE A 209 -0.10 -26.46 -27.06
C PHE A 209 -0.99 -26.42 -25.80
N GLY A 210 -2.31 -26.60 -25.92
CA GLY A 210 -3.22 -26.56 -24.77
C GLY A 210 -3.73 -25.15 -24.41
N TYR A 211 -3.41 -24.12 -25.19
CA TYR A 211 -3.81 -22.74 -24.96
C TYR A 211 -4.53 -22.13 -26.15
N LYS A 212 -5.52 -21.30 -25.83
CA LYS A 212 -6.24 -20.45 -26.78
C LYS A 212 -5.95 -18.97 -26.52
N VAL A 213 -5.55 -18.25 -27.56
CA VAL A 213 -5.40 -16.79 -27.59
C VAL A 213 -6.37 -16.24 -28.61
N SER A 214 -7.08 -15.17 -28.25
CA SER A 214 -8.05 -14.53 -29.14
C SER A 214 -8.05 -13.01 -28.97
N ASN A 215 -8.44 -12.29 -30.02
CA ASN A 215 -8.70 -10.85 -29.96
C ASN A 215 -9.94 -10.49 -30.79
N GLU A 216 -10.53 -9.34 -30.53
CA GLU A 216 -11.72 -8.84 -31.26
C GLU A 216 -11.34 -8.04 -32.50
N ASN A 217 -10.28 -7.22 -32.42
CA ASN A 217 -9.72 -6.50 -33.57
C ASN A 217 -8.25 -6.13 -33.32
N LEU A 218 -7.50 -5.97 -34.41
CA LEU A 218 -6.15 -5.41 -34.40
C LEU A 218 -6.02 -4.39 -35.52
N GLU A 219 -5.63 -3.16 -35.18
CA GLU A 219 -5.30 -2.10 -36.13
C GLU A 219 -3.82 -1.72 -35.94
N LEU A 220 -3.04 -1.79 -37.01
CA LEU A 220 -1.65 -1.36 -37.06
C LEU A 220 -1.50 -0.32 -38.18
N ALA A 221 -0.88 0.80 -37.86
CA ALA A 221 -0.42 1.76 -38.86
C ALA A 221 1.05 2.04 -38.58
N ALA A 222 1.92 1.88 -39.58
CA ALA A 222 3.35 2.09 -39.43
C ALA A 222 3.98 2.67 -40.69
N THR A 223 4.92 3.59 -40.52
CA THR A 223 5.83 4.01 -41.58
C THR A 223 7.24 3.59 -41.20
N LEU A 224 7.82 2.72 -42.03
CA LEU A 224 9.16 2.17 -41.90
C LEU A 224 10.08 2.86 -42.91
N PHE A 225 11.21 3.37 -42.47
CA PHE A 225 12.28 3.89 -43.32
C PHE A 225 13.49 2.97 -43.26
N PHE A 226 14.13 2.73 -44.40
CA PHE A 226 15.34 1.92 -44.48
C PHE A 226 16.22 2.34 -45.67
N SER A 227 17.52 2.10 -45.57
CA SER A 227 18.47 2.36 -46.66
C SER A 227 18.94 1.04 -47.26
N VAL A 228 18.60 0.82 -48.52
CA VAL A 228 19.10 -0.32 -49.33
C VAL A 228 20.61 -0.22 -49.61
N SER A 229 21.21 0.95 -49.42
CA SER A 229 22.66 1.16 -49.54
C SER A 229 23.44 0.96 -48.24
N ALA A 230 22.75 0.63 -47.13
CA ALA A 230 23.42 0.37 -45.87
C ALA A 230 24.13 -0.99 -45.91
N GLU A 231 25.29 -1.09 -45.26
CA GLU A 231 26.02 -2.35 -45.10
C GLU A 231 25.18 -3.39 -44.32
N ASP A 232 24.32 -2.90 -43.41
CA ASP A 232 23.26 -3.66 -42.76
C ASP A 232 21.94 -2.88 -42.79
N ILE A 233 20.96 -3.35 -43.55
CA ILE A 233 19.64 -2.73 -43.70
C ILE A 233 18.93 -2.64 -42.32
N ALA A 234 19.09 -3.64 -41.46
CA ALA A 234 18.45 -3.65 -40.14
C ALA A 234 18.94 -2.50 -39.25
N SER A 235 20.22 -2.14 -39.36
CA SER A 235 20.79 -0.99 -38.65
C SER A 235 20.24 0.36 -39.14
N SER A 236 19.79 0.42 -40.40
CA SER A 236 19.19 1.63 -41.01
C SER A 236 17.68 1.75 -40.76
N LEU A 237 17.05 0.71 -40.21
CA LEU A 237 15.62 0.66 -40.01
C LEU A 237 15.19 1.72 -38.99
N ARG A 238 14.22 2.55 -39.37
CA ARG A 238 13.64 3.57 -38.52
C ARG A 238 12.13 3.51 -38.64
N THR A 239 11.44 3.64 -37.52
CA THR A 239 9.98 3.75 -37.52
C THR A 239 9.56 5.13 -37.08
N GLU A 240 8.56 5.70 -37.74
CA GLU A 240 7.90 6.92 -37.29
C GLU A 240 6.39 6.72 -37.31
N ASN A 241 5.71 7.44 -36.41
CA ASN A 241 4.25 7.48 -36.30
C ASN A 241 3.58 6.10 -36.23
N THR A 242 4.27 5.08 -35.71
CA THR A 242 3.70 3.74 -35.59
C THR A 242 2.65 3.71 -34.48
N GLY A 243 1.43 3.33 -34.81
CA GLY A 243 0.32 3.15 -33.89
C GLY A 243 -0.17 1.71 -33.91
N LEU A 244 -0.48 1.17 -32.74
CA LEU A 244 -1.09 -0.16 -32.60
C LEU A 244 -2.31 -0.03 -31.68
N LYS A 245 -3.43 -0.60 -32.10
CA LYS A 245 -4.62 -0.76 -31.28
C LYS A 245 -5.07 -2.22 -31.37
N LEU A 246 -5.16 -2.87 -30.22
CA LEU A 246 -5.62 -4.25 -30.09
C LEU A 246 -6.73 -4.30 -29.04
N SER A 247 -7.87 -4.88 -29.38
CA SER A 247 -9.03 -4.95 -28.48
C SER A 247 -9.40 -6.40 -28.14
N GLY A 248 -9.87 -6.61 -26.91
CA GLY A 248 -10.45 -7.87 -26.46
C GLY A 248 -9.48 -9.04 -26.39
N LEU A 249 -8.19 -8.80 -26.09
CA LEU A 249 -7.17 -9.84 -26.00
C LEU A 249 -7.47 -10.77 -24.82
N LYS A 250 -7.73 -12.05 -25.10
CA LYS A 250 -8.10 -13.07 -24.11
C LYS A 250 -7.17 -14.27 -24.22
N PHE A 251 -6.70 -14.74 -23.07
CA PHE A 251 -5.91 -15.95 -22.91
C PHE A 251 -6.73 -16.97 -22.12
N ALA A 252 -6.86 -18.17 -22.66
CA ALA A 252 -7.54 -19.28 -22.03
C ALA A 252 -6.75 -20.58 -22.23
N GLN A 253 -7.06 -21.58 -21.41
CA GLN A 253 -6.67 -22.95 -21.66
C GLN A 253 -7.69 -23.60 -22.63
N ASP A 254 -7.29 -24.65 -23.36
CA ASP A 254 -8.14 -25.31 -24.36
C ASP A 254 -9.46 -25.87 -23.80
N ASP A 255 -9.54 -26.11 -22.49
CA ASP A 255 -10.76 -26.50 -21.77
C ASP A 255 -11.74 -25.31 -21.55
N GLY A 256 -11.40 -24.13 -22.06
CA GLY A 256 -12.19 -22.90 -21.94
C GLY A 256 -11.93 -22.10 -20.66
N LYS A 257 -11.01 -22.54 -19.79
CA LYS A 257 -10.69 -21.84 -18.56
C LYS A 257 -9.91 -20.56 -18.85
N LYS A 258 -10.50 -19.41 -18.50
CA LYS A 258 -9.89 -18.08 -18.66
C LYS A 258 -8.65 -17.94 -17.77
N LEU A 259 -7.57 -17.43 -18.34
CA LEU A 259 -6.28 -17.20 -17.65
C LEU A 259 -5.98 -15.71 -17.49
N ALA A 260 -6.15 -14.92 -18.55
CA ALA A 260 -6.02 -13.47 -18.53
C ALA A 260 -6.87 -12.81 -19.61
N ALA A 261 -7.17 -11.53 -19.42
CA ALA A 261 -7.74 -10.69 -20.46
C ALA A 261 -7.27 -9.24 -20.34
N ILE A 262 -7.15 -8.58 -21.49
CA ILE A 262 -6.87 -7.14 -21.62
C ILE A 262 -7.86 -6.60 -22.65
N ASP A 263 -8.77 -5.72 -22.24
CA ASP A 263 -9.84 -5.23 -23.12
C ASP A 263 -9.30 -4.30 -24.21
N ALA A 264 -8.26 -3.52 -23.92
CA ALA A 264 -7.68 -2.61 -24.90
C ALA A 264 -6.18 -2.42 -24.67
N ILE A 265 -5.40 -2.47 -25.75
CA ILE A 265 -3.98 -2.12 -25.80
C ILE A 265 -3.83 -1.06 -26.89
N LYS A 266 -3.29 0.11 -26.52
CA LYS A 266 -3.04 1.21 -27.45
C LYS A 266 -1.62 1.73 -27.30
N LEU A 267 -0.83 1.60 -28.35
CA LEU A 267 0.46 2.26 -28.53
C LEU A 267 0.29 3.45 -29.48
N VAL A 268 0.82 4.60 -29.08
CA VAL A 268 0.77 5.84 -29.88
C VAL A 268 2.20 6.28 -30.19
N ASN A 269 2.46 6.53 -31.47
CA ASN A 269 3.69 7.11 -31.99
C ASN A 269 4.95 6.40 -31.47
N VAL A 270 5.07 5.12 -31.82
CA VAL A 270 6.27 4.33 -31.58
C VAL A 270 7.33 4.73 -32.59
N GLN A 271 8.45 5.22 -32.08
CA GLN A 271 9.61 5.64 -32.86
C GLN A 271 10.79 4.76 -32.51
N SER A 272 11.38 4.12 -33.51
CA SER A 272 12.55 3.27 -33.33
C SER A 272 13.69 3.80 -34.19
N SER A 273 14.89 3.86 -33.64
CA SER A 273 16.11 4.23 -34.38
C SER A 273 17.07 3.05 -34.35
N GLY A 274 17.11 2.28 -35.45
CA GLY A 274 17.72 0.95 -35.47
C GLY A 274 16.98 -0.03 -34.55
N LEU A 275 17.67 -1.12 -34.20
CA LEU A 275 17.15 -2.13 -33.26
C LEU A 275 17.40 -1.78 -31.79
N ASN A 276 18.19 -0.72 -31.52
CA ASN A 276 18.72 -0.49 -30.17
C ASN A 276 17.81 0.38 -29.30
N ARG A 277 17.19 1.43 -29.87
CA ARG A 277 16.45 2.43 -29.09
C ARG A 277 15.01 2.58 -29.59
N HIS A 278 14.09 2.50 -28.64
CA HIS A 278 12.65 2.63 -28.88
C HIS A 278 12.06 3.71 -27.99
N LYS A 279 11.32 4.63 -28.60
CA LYS A 279 10.54 5.66 -27.91
C LYS A 279 9.06 5.41 -28.16
N VAL A 280 8.24 5.57 -27.13
CA VAL A 280 6.79 5.44 -27.21
C VAL A 280 6.16 6.66 -26.56
N GLU A 281 5.36 7.42 -27.31
CA GLU A 281 4.69 8.61 -26.76
C GLU A 281 3.67 8.22 -25.69
N ALA A 282 2.84 7.22 -25.96
CA ALA A 282 1.90 6.68 -24.98
C ALA A 282 1.63 5.18 -25.15
N LEU A 283 1.58 4.48 -24.03
CA LEU A 283 1.06 3.12 -23.90
C LEU A 283 -0.14 3.16 -22.95
N ASN A 284 -1.29 2.69 -23.42
CA ASN A 284 -2.50 2.59 -22.62
C ASN A 284 -3.00 1.15 -22.64
N LEU A 285 -3.19 0.57 -21.46
CA LEU A 285 -3.81 -0.73 -21.27
C LEU A 285 -5.10 -0.54 -20.48
N GLY A 286 -6.22 -1.07 -20.97
CA GLY A 286 -7.53 -1.00 -20.33
C GLY A 286 -8.00 -2.36 -19.82
N ASN A 287 -8.60 -2.38 -18.63
CA ASN A 287 -9.22 -3.53 -17.98
C ASN A 287 -8.39 -4.81 -18.07
N ILE A 288 -7.36 -4.88 -17.24
CA ILE A 288 -6.48 -6.05 -17.15
C ILE A 288 -7.03 -6.98 -16.08
N SER A 289 -7.16 -8.25 -16.42
CA SER A 289 -7.50 -9.32 -15.48
C SER A 289 -6.52 -10.48 -15.64
N MET A 290 -6.05 -11.01 -14.52
CA MET A 290 -5.16 -12.17 -14.48
C MET A 290 -5.61 -13.12 -13.38
N GLN A 291 -5.69 -14.39 -13.70
CA GLN A 291 -6.11 -15.45 -12.79
C GLN A 291 -4.91 -16.07 -12.04
N PRO A 292 -5.13 -16.73 -10.89
CA PRO A 292 -4.07 -17.29 -10.07
C PRO A 292 -3.12 -18.26 -10.80
N GLN A 293 -3.61 -18.90 -11.87
CA GLN A 293 -2.80 -19.83 -12.68
C GLN A 293 -1.60 -19.12 -13.35
N LEU A 294 -1.69 -17.81 -13.63
CA LEU A 294 -0.60 -17.04 -14.23
C LEU A 294 0.25 -16.31 -13.19
N THR A 295 -0.35 -15.87 -12.08
CA THR A 295 0.37 -15.09 -11.05
C THR A 295 1.07 -15.97 -10.00
N GLY A 296 0.73 -17.27 -9.96
CA GLY A 296 1.27 -18.24 -9.01
C GLY A 296 0.71 -18.14 -7.58
N ALA A 297 -0.13 -17.14 -7.29
CA ALA A 297 -0.67 -16.91 -5.94
C ALA A 297 -2.14 -16.48 -5.94
N GLY A 298 -2.53 -15.51 -6.78
CA GLY A 298 -3.81 -14.82 -6.60
C GLY A 298 -4.32 -14.07 -7.83
N ALA A 299 -5.61 -13.78 -7.88
CA ALA A 299 -6.19 -13.01 -8.98
C ALA A 299 -5.79 -11.52 -8.87
N VAL A 300 -5.58 -10.88 -10.02
CA VAL A 300 -5.22 -9.46 -10.13
C VAL A 300 -6.14 -8.79 -11.16
N GLN A 301 -6.70 -7.64 -10.79
CA GLN A 301 -7.54 -6.80 -11.63
C GLN A 301 -7.04 -5.35 -11.61
N LEU A 302 -6.91 -4.72 -12.77
CA LEU A 302 -6.59 -3.29 -12.90
C LEU A 302 -7.51 -2.65 -13.93
N ALA A 303 -7.98 -1.43 -13.68
CA ALA A 303 -8.82 -0.70 -14.64
C ALA A 303 -7.99 -0.09 -15.78
N SER A 304 -6.82 0.50 -15.48
CA SER A 304 -5.91 0.95 -16.53
C SER A 304 -4.45 1.04 -16.09
N ILE A 305 -3.57 0.95 -17.10
CA ILE A 305 -2.15 1.29 -17.03
C ILE A 305 -1.88 2.31 -18.14
N ASP A 306 -1.57 3.54 -17.75
CA ASP A 306 -1.28 4.64 -18.69
C ASP A 306 0.19 5.06 -18.49
N VAL A 307 1.03 4.89 -19.51
CA VAL A 307 2.45 5.26 -19.49
C VAL A 307 2.73 6.27 -20.60
N GLN A 308 3.46 7.33 -20.28
CA GLN A 308 3.78 8.43 -21.21
C GLN A 308 5.29 8.61 -21.38
N ASN A 309 5.70 8.88 -22.62
CA ASN A 309 7.07 9.15 -23.05
C ASN A 309 8.07 8.09 -22.57
N ILE A 310 7.86 6.85 -22.99
CA ILE A 310 8.78 5.74 -22.72
C ILE A 310 10.00 5.90 -23.63
N ASP A 311 11.19 5.74 -23.08
CA ASP A 311 12.46 5.64 -23.80
C ASP A 311 13.18 4.40 -23.28
N ALA A 312 13.30 3.38 -24.13
CA ALA A 312 13.91 2.11 -23.80
C ALA A 312 15.08 1.83 -24.75
N ASN A 313 16.17 1.30 -24.20
CA ASN A 313 17.35 0.92 -24.96
C ASN A 313 17.71 -0.55 -24.66
N LEU A 314 18.27 -1.27 -25.64
CA LEU A 314 18.75 -2.65 -25.48
C LEU A 314 19.82 -2.79 -24.38
N ASP A 315 20.56 -1.72 -24.09
CA ASP A 315 21.53 -1.64 -23.00
C ASP A 315 20.89 -1.73 -21.59
N GLY A 316 19.56 -1.86 -21.51
CA GLY A 316 18.79 -1.96 -20.28
C GLY A 316 18.35 -0.61 -19.69
N LYS A 317 18.76 0.52 -20.28
CA LYS A 317 18.28 1.85 -19.87
C LYS A 317 16.79 1.99 -20.18
N LEU A 318 16.01 2.36 -19.17
CA LEU A 318 14.59 2.61 -19.28
C LEU A 318 14.24 3.96 -18.61
N ALA A 319 13.48 4.79 -19.30
CA ALA A 319 12.93 6.01 -18.76
C ALA A 319 11.46 6.17 -19.15
N PHE A 320 10.66 6.81 -18.29
CA PHE A 320 9.33 7.28 -18.65
C PHE A 320 8.98 8.57 -17.89
N ALA A 321 8.19 9.45 -18.53
CA ALA A 321 7.78 10.72 -17.91
C ALA A 321 6.69 10.51 -16.85
N SER A 322 5.72 9.64 -17.11
CA SER A 322 4.63 9.35 -16.17
C SER A 322 4.12 7.92 -16.34
N LEU A 323 3.80 7.27 -15.23
CA LEU A 323 3.06 6.00 -15.19
C LEU A 323 1.90 6.16 -14.21
N LEU A 324 0.70 5.79 -14.63
CA LEU A 324 -0.53 5.88 -13.86
C LEU A 324 -1.25 4.53 -13.86
N LEU A 325 -1.42 3.95 -12.67
CA LEU A 325 -2.27 2.78 -12.45
C LEU A 325 -3.57 3.21 -11.80
N LYS A 326 -4.70 2.69 -12.27
CA LYS A 326 -6.02 2.94 -11.69
C LYS A 326 -6.68 1.64 -11.23
N GLN A 327 -7.26 1.69 -10.03
CA GLN A 327 -8.10 0.63 -9.44
C GLN A 327 -7.44 -0.76 -9.49
N LEU A 328 -6.28 -0.90 -8.87
CA LEU A 328 -5.66 -2.21 -8.66
C LEU A 328 -6.39 -2.94 -7.55
N GLN A 329 -6.80 -4.18 -7.81
CA GLN A 329 -7.30 -5.13 -6.83
C GLN A 329 -6.54 -6.43 -6.99
N ALA A 330 -6.06 -6.99 -5.89
CA ALA A 330 -5.33 -8.24 -5.91
C ALA A 330 -5.72 -9.10 -4.70
N SER A 331 -6.09 -10.35 -4.94
CA SER A 331 -6.58 -11.26 -3.90
C SER A 331 -5.75 -12.54 -3.87
N GLY A 332 -5.27 -12.94 -2.69
CA GLY A 332 -4.54 -14.21 -2.49
C GLY A 332 -3.03 -14.15 -2.77
N MET A 333 -2.45 -12.97 -3.03
CA MET A 333 -1.03 -12.84 -3.39
C MET A 333 -0.04 -13.24 -2.27
N THR A 334 -0.46 -13.24 -1.00
CA THR A 334 0.41 -13.53 0.15
C THR A 334 0.26 -14.96 0.69
N GLY A 335 -0.53 -15.83 0.01
CA GLY A 335 -0.84 -17.20 0.44
C GLY A 335 -1.86 -17.28 1.59
N ASP A 336 -2.16 -16.15 2.25
CA ASP A 336 -3.35 -15.94 3.06
C ASP A 336 -4.43 -15.28 2.16
N ASP A 337 -5.73 -15.45 2.44
CA ASP A 337 -6.87 -14.80 1.73
C ASP A 337 -6.90 -13.27 1.94
N ASP A 338 -5.77 -12.61 1.74
CA ASP A 338 -5.59 -11.18 1.84
C ASP A 338 -6.02 -10.52 0.52
N ASN A 339 -6.74 -9.40 0.64
CA ASN A 339 -7.15 -8.58 -0.49
C ASN A 339 -6.46 -7.21 -0.37
N ILE A 340 -5.70 -6.86 -1.41
CA ILE A 340 -5.06 -5.57 -1.59
C ILE A 340 -5.91 -4.78 -2.56
N SER A 341 -6.30 -3.58 -2.17
CA SER A 341 -6.91 -2.63 -3.08
C SER A 341 -6.14 -1.32 -3.08
N LEU A 342 -6.00 -0.74 -4.27
CA LEU A 342 -5.31 0.51 -4.49
C LEU A 342 -6.06 1.32 -5.54
N ARG A 343 -6.59 2.48 -5.14
CA ARG A 343 -7.36 3.34 -6.05
C ARG A 343 -6.51 3.92 -7.17
N GLN A 344 -5.32 4.41 -6.83
CA GLN A 344 -4.43 5.03 -7.80
C GLN A 344 -2.97 4.98 -7.37
N LEU A 345 -2.08 4.65 -8.31
CA LEU A 345 -0.63 4.82 -8.19
C LEU A 345 -0.16 5.70 -9.34
N LYS A 346 0.61 6.75 -9.05
CA LYS A 346 1.24 7.59 -10.06
C LYS A 346 2.74 7.70 -9.78
N LEU A 347 3.55 7.40 -10.78
CA LEU A 347 5.00 7.59 -10.81
C LEU A 347 5.32 8.68 -11.84
N GLN A 348 6.27 9.55 -11.55
CA GLN A 348 6.71 10.60 -12.47
C GLN A 348 8.24 10.64 -12.56
N GLY A 349 8.76 10.81 -13.77
CA GLY A 349 10.18 10.97 -14.05
C GLY A 349 11.02 9.78 -13.59
N LEU A 350 10.63 8.55 -13.97
CA LEU A 350 11.48 7.40 -13.70
C LEU A 350 12.60 7.36 -14.73
N THR A 351 13.83 7.22 -14.26
CA THR A 351 14.98 6.82 -15.09
C THR A 351 15.71 5.70 -14.37
N THR A 352 15.95 4.58 -15.03
CA THR A 352 16.62 3.42 -14.45
C THR A 352 17.62 2.81 -15.41
N GLN A 353 18.73 2.35 -14.84
CA GLN A 353 19.71 1.51 -15.50
C GLN A 353 20.00 0.32 -14.57
N PRO A 354 19.68 -0.92 -14.98
CA PRO A 354 19.85 -2.11 -14.17
C PRO A 354 21.26 -2.20 -13.56
N GLY A 355 21.34 -2.41 -12.24
CA GLY A 355 22.60 -2.52 -11.52
C GLY A 355 23.32 -1.21 -11.21
N GLU A 356 22.92 -0.07 -11.80
CA GLU A 356 23.57 1.22 -11.60
C GLU A 356 22.71 2.18 -10.79
N ASN A 357 21.76 2.87 -11.43
CA ASN A 357 21.01 3.96 -10.81
C ASN A 357 19.51 3.85 -11.11
N LEU A 358 18.70 4.25 -10.14
CA LEU A 358 17.26 4.44 -10.27
C LEU A 358 16.91 5.79 -9.69
N ASN A 359 16.34 6.68 -10.50
CA ASN A 359 15.82 7.97 -10.06
C ASN A 359 14.33 8.05 -10.35
N LEU A 360 13.60 8.70 -9.46
CA LEU A 360 12.16 8.90 -9.52
C LEU A 360 11.80 10.26 -8.90
N ASP A 361 11.28 11.18 -9.71
CA ASP A 361 10.94 12.53 -9.25
C ASP A 361 9.83 12.54 -8.21
N SER A 362 8.78 11.74 -8.45
CA SER A 362 7.73 11.54 -7.45
C SER A 362 7.00 10.21 -7.60
N LEU A 363 6.59 9.67 -6.44
CA LEU A 363 5.63 8.58 -6.32
C LEU A 363 4.47 9.08 -5.48
N SER A 364 3.25 8.96 -5.99
CA SER A 364 2.03 9.24 -5.23
C SER A 364 1.08 8.06 -5.30
N MET A 365 0.52 7.70 -4.15
CA MET A 365 -0.41 6.59 -3.99
C MET A 365 -1.65 7.08 -3.26
N GLN A 366 -2.83 6.64 -3.69
CA GLN A 366 -4.10 7.02 -3.07
C GLN A 366 -4.98 5.81 -2.81
N GLY A 367 -5.60 5.77 -1.63
CA GLY A 367 -6.57 4.75 -1.24
C GLY A 367 -6.00 3.34 -1.28
N PHE A 368 -4.94 3.10 -0.52
CA PHE A 368 -4.40 1.75 -0.30
C PHE A 368 -5.08 1.14 0.91
N ASP A 369 -5.68 -0.04 0.73
CA ASP A 369 -6.29 -0.82 1.79
C ASP A 369 -5.84 -2.29 1.68
N LEU A 370 -5.47 -2.86 2.82
CA LEU A 370 -5.12 -4.27 2.97
C LEU A 370 -6.12 -4.93 3.93
N HIS A 371 -6.87 -5.90 3.44
CA HIS A 371 -7.84 -6.67 4.21
C HIS A 371 -7.39 -8.13 4.34
N GLN A 372 -7.67 -8.76 5.48
CA GLN A 372 -7.49 -10.19 5.71
C GLN A 372 -8.85 -10.89 5.74
N LYS A 373 -8.93 -12.12 5.19
CA LYS A 373 -10.08 -13.04 5.20
C LYS A 373 -11.34 -12.46 4.58
N GLN A 374 -11.64 -12.82 3.33
CA GLN A 374 -12.91 -12.49 2.65
C GLN A 374 -13.40 -11.04 2.93
N GLY A 375 -12.48 -10.06 2.97
CA GLY A 375 -12.77 -8.64 3.19
C GLY A 375 -13.12 -8.20 4.63
N LYS A 376 -13.19 -9.08 5.64
CA LYS A 376 -13.79 -8.74 6.95
C LYS A 376 -12.90 -7.95 7.92
N GLN A 377 -11.57 -8.04 7.82
CA GLN A 377 -10.67 -7.38 8.79
C GLN A 377 -9.66 -6.47 8.09
N LEU A 378 -9.73 -5.16 8.34
CA LEU A 378 -8.72 -4.20 7.87
C LEU A 378 -7.42 -4.40 8.64
N LEU A 379 -6.34 -4.70 7.91
CA LEU A 379 -4.98 -4.83 8.45
C LEU A 379 -4.22 -3.52 8.39
N ALA A 380 -4.35 -2.78 7.30
CA ALA A 380 -3.72 -1.48 7.12
C ALA A 380 -4.50 -0.68 6.09
N ALA A 381 -4.61 0.62 6.32
CA ALA A 381 -5.10 1.57 5.32
C ALA A 381 -4.20 2.79 5.29
N ILE A 382 -3.93 3.31 4.10
CA ILE A 382 -3.24 4.57 3.86
C ILE A 382 -4.06 5.35 2.83
N GLU A 383 -4.60 6.51 3.23
CA GLU A 383 -5.42 7.33 2.33
C GLU A 383 -4.57 7.98 1.23
N GLN A 384 -3.40 8.51 1.61
CA GLN A 384 -2.46 9.13 0.68
C GLN A 384 -1.01 8.86 1.10
N LEU A 385 -0.16 8.62 0.11
CA LEU A 385 1.30 8.60 0.27
C LEU A 385 1.92 9.42 -0.85
N THR A 386 2.95 10.19 -0.52
CA THR A 386 3.76 10.93 -1.49
C THR A 386 5.23 10.82 -1.11
N LEU A 387 6.06 10.41 -2.08
CA LEU A 387 7.51 10.36 -2.01
C LEU A 387 8.05 11.28 -3.11
N LYS A 388 9.05 12.10 -2.79
CA LYS A 388 9.68 13.03 -3.75
C LYS A 388 11.18 12.81 -3.84
N GLN A 389 11.71 12.95 -5.06
CA GLN A 389 13.12 12.94 -5.37
C GLN A 389 13.81 11.69 -4.83
N PHE A 390 13.26 10.52 -5.15
CA PHE A 390 13.82 9.24 -4.75
C PHE A 390 14.94 8.84 -5.72
N ALA A 391 16.09 8.50 -5.17
CA ALA A 391 17.22 8.03 -5.95
C ALA A 391 17.89 6.85 -5.26
N MET A 392 18.37 5.88 -6.05
CA MET A 392 19.19 4.76 -5.59
C MET A 392 20.36 4.57 -6.53
N SER A 393 21.50 4.17 -5.97
CA SER A 393 22.68 3.73 -6.71
C SER A 393 23.08 2.34 -6.18
N GLY A 394 22.88 1.31 -6.99
CA GLY A 394 22.90 -0.09 -6.57
C GLY A 394 21.83 -0.41 -5.51
N THR A 395 22.13 -1.35 -4.60
CA THR A 395 21.22 -1.75 -3.49
C THR A 395 21.53 -1.04 -2.17
N ASP A 396 22.69 -0.40 -2.08
CA ASP A 396 23.28 -0.01 -0.79
C ASP A 396 23.42 1.51 -0.64
N LYS A 397 23.07 2.30 -1.66
CA LYS A 397 23.01 3.76 -1.60
C LYS A 397 21.66 4.24 -2.08
N GLY A 398 21.08 5.18 -1.35
CA GLY A 398 19.84 5.81 -1.77
C GLY A 398 19.51 7.07 -0.98
N ALA A 399 18.58 7.86 -1.49
CA ALA A 399 18.11 9.05 -0.85
C ALA A 399 16.67 9.38 -1.24
N PHE A 400 16.00 10.17 -0.40
CA PHE A 400 14.79 10.88 -0.77
C PHE A 400 14.68 12.23 -0.06
N ASP A 401 14.07 13.21 -0.72
CA ASP A 401 13.87 14.54 -0.14
C ASP A 401 12.72 14.54 0.89
N SER A 402 11.56 14.00 0.52
CA SER A 402 10.41 13.94 1.43
C SER A 402 9.53 12.73 1.20
N LEU A 403 9.03 12.17 2.30
CA LEU A 403 8.02 11.12 2.36
C LEU A 403 6.89 11.59 3.29
N SER A 404 5.67 11.67 2.77
CA SER A 404 4.47 12.04 3.51
C SER A 404 3.42 10.95 3.38
N LEU A 405 2.86 10.52 4.50
CA LEU A 405 1.72 9.60 4.57
C LEU A 405 0.59 10.28 5.34
N SER A 406 -0.65 10.07 4.91
CA SER A 406 -1.86 10.63 5.55
C SER A 406 -2.94 9.56 5.72
N GLY A 407 -3.75 9.71 6.77
CA GLY A 407 -4.92 8.87 7.01
C GLY A 407 -4.58 7.40 7.31
N ILE A 408 -3.51 7.16 8.07
CA ILE A 408 -3.03 5.81 8.36
C ILE A 408 -3.92 5.15 9.42
N LYS A 409 -4.51 4.00 9.11
CA LYS A 409 -5.21 3.17 10.10
C LYS A 409 -4.30 2.02 10.52
N LEU A 410 -4.08 1.86 11.83
CA LEU A 410 -3.26 0.80 12.38
C LEU A 410 -4.04 -0.52 12.44
N PRO A 411 -3.36 -1.68 12.35
CA PRO A 411 -4.00 -2.98 12.38
C PRO A 411 -4.93 -3.19 13.58
N ALA A 412 -5.96 -3.99 13.38
CA ALA A 412 -6.81 -4.47 14.46
C ALA A 412 -6.32 -5.83 14.99
N SER A 413 -6.28 -5.97 16.32
CA SER A 413 -6.04 -7.23 16.99
C SER A 413 -7.36 -7.76 17.56
N GLY A 414 -7.91 -8.78 16.91
CA GLY A 414 -9.29 -9.22 17.15
C GLY A 414 -10.28 -8.08 16.88
N LYS A 415 -11.13 -7.74 17.87
CA LYS A 415 -12.12 -6.66 17.77
C LYS A 415 -11.58 -5.27 18.12
N LYS A 416 -10.30 -5.12 18.49
CA LYS A 416 -9.75 -3.86 19.03
C LYS A 416 -8.77 -3.23 18.05
N SER A 417 -9.13 -2.07 17.51
CA SER A 417 -8.22 -1.21 16.74
C SER A 417 -7.07 -0.71 17.63
N LEU A 418 -5.84 -0.75 17.10
CA LEU A 418 -4.66 -0.15 17.72
C LEU A 418 -4.61 1.39 17.59
N GLY A 419 -5.49 1.95 16.76
CA GLY A 419 -5.66 3.39 16.56
C GLY A 419 -5.36 3.85 15.12
N SER A 420 -4.98 5.12 14.99
CA SER A 420 -4.72 5.78 13.71
C SER A 420 -3.58 6.80 13.84
N ILE A 421 -2.96 7.14 12.72
CA ILE A 421 -1.98 8.22 12.61
C ILE A 421 -2.48 9.16 11.50
N GLY A 422 -2.79 10.41 11.85
CA GLY A 422 -3.29 11.38 10.87
C GLY A 422 -2.28 11.68 9.77
N GLY A 423 -1.00 11.81 10.14
CA GLY A 423 0.07 11.84 9.15
C GLY A 423 1.47 11.55 9.67
N ILE A 424 2.33 11.05 8.78
CA ILE A 424 3.76 10.84 9.01
C ILE A 424 4.51 11.66 7.96
N VAL A 425 5.46 12.47 8.40
CA VAL A 425 6.35 13.24 7.52
C VAL A 425 7.79 12.91 7.85
N ALA A 426 8.53 12.42 6.85
CA ALA A 426 9.96 12.19 6.90
C ALA A 426 10.65 13.04 5.83
N SER A 427 11.80 13.65 6.13
CA SER A 427 12.53 14.48 5.17
C SER A 427 14.04 14.30 5.24
N GLY A 428 14.70 14.43 4.09
CA GLY A 428 16.15 14.36 3.92
C GLY A 428 16.72 13.03 4.36
N ALA A 429 16.24 11.94 3.76
CA ALA A 429 16.73 10.61 4.06
C ALA A 429 17.90 10.25 3.16
N THR A 430 18.92 9.63 3.72
CA THR A 430 20.05 9.06 2.97
C THR A 430 20.45 7.71 3.55
N LEU A 431 20.75 6.78 2.67
CA LEU A 431 21.38 5.49 2.94
C LEU A 431 22.75 5.48 2.28
N ASP A 432 23.79 5.18 3.05
CA ASP A 432 25.14 5.01 2.53
C ASP A 432 25.59 3.54 2.48
N THR A 433 26.69 3.28 1.76
CA THR A 433 27.31 1.96 1.63
C THR A 433 27.81 1.38 2.96
N ALA A 434 27.89 2.17 4.03
CA ALA A 434 28.27 1.69 5.35
C ALA A 434 27.08 1.16 6.16
N GLY A 435 25.87 1.20 5.59
CA GLY A 435 24.63 0.80 6.27
C GLY A 435 24.14 1.86 7.26
N LEU A 436 24.56 3.11 7.10
CA LEU A 436 24.06 4.25 7.87
C LEU A 436 22.80 4.80 7.21
N TYR A 437 21.69 4.74 7.94
CA TYR A 437 20.43 5.37 7.59
C TYR A 437 20.35 6.70 8.34
N HIS A 438 20.41 7.80 7.60
CA HIS A 438 20.28 9.14 8.15
C HIS A 438 18.96 9.77 7.72
N LEU A 439 18.30 10.49 8.62
CA LEU A 439 17.05 11.20 8.34
C LEU A 439 17.05 12.55 9.06
N ASN A 440 16.84 13.65 8.33
CA ASN A 440 16.87 14.98 8.95
C ASN A 440 15.69 15.20 9.92
N LYS A 441 14.50 14.72 9.55
CA LYS A 441 13.29 14.90 10.37
C LYS A 441 12.33 13.74 10.23
N LEU A 442 11.74 13.32 11.35
CA LEU A 442 10.60 12.41 11.41
C LEU A 442 9.52 13.01 12.33
N GLN A 443 8.32 13.21 11.79
CA GLN A 443 7.21 13.82 12.50
C GLN A 443 5.95 12.97 12.38
N PHE A 444 5.30 12.72 13.51
CA PHE A 444 3.99 12.08 13.58
C PHE A 444 2.94 13.12 13.99
N ASN A 445 1.87 13.26 13.22
CA ASN A 445 0.76 14.19 13.48
C ASN A 445 -0.52 13.40 13.78
N ASP A 446 -1.33 13.95 14.69
CA ASP A 446 -2.61 13.38 15.10
C ASP A 446 -2.53 11.87 15.41
N LEU A 447 -1.47 11.46 16.11
CA LEU A 447 -1.31 10.08 16.56
C LEU A 447 -2.42 9.79 17.58
N ASN A 448 -3.24 8.79 17.31
CA ASN A 448 -4.18 8.23 18.25
C ASN A 448 -3.86 6.74 18.40
N THR A 449 -3.23 6.34 19.51
CA THR A 449 -2.81 4.94 19.68
C THR A 449 -3.16 4.40 21.05
N ARG A 450 -3.33 3.09 21.14
CA ARG A 450 -3.55 2.37 22.39
C ARG A 450 -2.35 1.45 22.69
N LEU A 451 -1.66 1.75 23.78
CA LEU A 451 -0.62 0.93 24.37
C LEU A 451 -1.25 0.04 25.45
N ILE A 452 -1.05 -1.27 25.34
CA ILE A 452 -1.54 -2.25 26.32
C ILE A 452 -0.36 -3.05 26.83
N LYS A 453 -0.10 -3.00 28.12
CA LYS A 453 0.83 -3.90 28.80
C LYS A 453 0.06 -5.09 29.33
N LYS A 454 0.35 -6.28 28.81
CA LYS A 454 -0.33 -7.53 29.19
C LYS A 454 0.13 -8.02 30.56
N LYS A 455 -0.58 -9.00 31.11
CA LYS A 455 -0.24 -9.69 32.37
C LYS A 455 1.20 -10.25 32.42
N ASN A 456 1.77 -10.61 31.28
CA ASN A 456 3.15 -11.10 31.17
C ASN A 456 4.20 -9.99 31.12
N GLY A 457 3.80 -8.73 31.30
CA GLY A 457 4.68 -7.55 31.25
C GLY A 457 5.02 -7.06 29.84
N LYS A 458 4.60 -7.76 28.77
CA LYS A 458 4.88 -7.37 27.38
C LYS A 458 3.87 -6.36 26.85
N LEU A 459 4.32 -5.50 25.94
CA LEU A 459 3.47 -4.53 25.23
C LEU A 459 2.85 -5.17 23.98
N SER A 460 1.51 -5.17 23.88
CA SER A 460 0.75 -5.79 22.78
C SER A 460 1.15 -5.26 21.40
N VAL A 461 1.40 -3.95 21.30
CA VAL A 461 1.72 -3.28 20.01
C VAL A 461 2.99 -3.85 19.37
N LEU A 462 4.02 -4.15 20.17
CA LEU A 462 5.27 -4.72 19.65
C LEU A 462 5.12 -6.19 19.26
N ASP A 463 4.38 -6.97 20.03
CA ASP A 463 4.10 -8.39 19.70
C ASP A 463 3.29 -8.50 18.39
N GLU A 464 2.40 -7.55 18.11
CA GLU A 464 1.56 -7.55 16.90
C GLU A 464 2.33 -7.09 15.66
N LEU A 465 3.20 -6.09 15.80
CA LEU A 465 4.08 -5.65 14.72
C LEU A 465 5.19 -6.67 14.40
N SER A 466 5.64 -7.45 15.39
CA SER A 466 6.69 -8.48 15.21
C SER A 466 6.16 -9.91 14.99
N GLY A 467 4.87 -10.15 15.25
CA GLY A 467 4.26 -11.47 15.37
C GLY A 467 4.11 -12.26 14.07
N ARG A 468 4.22 -11.63 12.89
CA ARG A 468 4.13 -12.35 11.60
C ARG A 468 5.42 -13.05 11.16
N SER A 469 6.56 -12.80 11.80
CA SER A 469 7.85 -13.40 11.40
C SER A 469 8.14 -14.80 12.02
N LYS A 470 7.21 -15.40 12.77
CA LYS A 470 7.43 -16.68 13.48
C LYS A 470 6.69 -17.89 12.90
N LYS A 471 6.54 -18.01 11.57
CA LYS A 471 6.42 -19.34 10.97
C LYS A 471 7.82 -19.94 10.88
N LYS A 472 8.21 -20.73 11.88
CA LYS A 472 9.34 -21.66 11.77
C LYS A 472 9.19 -22.43 10.45
N PRO A 473 10.20 -22.49 9.58
CA PRO A 473 10.18 -23.44 8.48
C PRO A 473 10.03 -24.83 9.12
N LYS A 474 8.95 -25.54 8.79
CA LYS A 474 8.89 -26.98 9.03
C LYS A 474 10.06 -27.56 8.23
N LYS A 475 11.08 -28.02 8.94
CA LYS A 475 12.11 -28.87 8.36
C LYS A 475 11.40 -30.13 7.87
N THR A 476 11.12 -30.18 6.58
CA THR A 476 10.91 -31.45 5.89
C THR A 476 12.28 -32.12 5.86
N SER A 477 12.40 -33.19 6.62
CA SER A 477 13.53 -34.11 6.55
C SER A 477 13.56 -34.73 5.15
N SER A 478 14.44 -34.24 4.28
CA SER A 478 15.01 -35.06 3.23
C SER A 478 16.49 -35.20 3.54
N GLN A 479 16.87 -36.39 4.00
CA GLN A 479 18.26 -36.83 4.05
C GLN A 479 18.70 -37.05 2.60
N HIS A 480 19.50 -36.12 2.09
CA HIS A 480 20.55 -36.47 1.13
C HIS A 480 21.85 -35.92 1.66
N GLU A 481 22.67 -36.86 2.09
CA GLU A 481 24.03 -36.71 2.53
C GLU A 481 24.88 -36.47 1.28
N SER A 482 25.40 -35.25 1.14
CA SER A 482 26.55 -34.96 0.29
C SER A 482 27.46 -34.04 1.07
N THR A 483 28.55 -34.62 1.52
CA THR A 483 29.73 -33.95 2.04
C THR A 483 30.32 -33.07 0.94
N ASP A 484 30.21 -31.75 1.09
CA ASP A 484 31.27 -30.88 0.60
C ASP A 484 31.51 -29.72 1.58
N LYS A 485 32.74 -29.68 2.10
CA LYS A 485 33.24 -28.64 2.98
C LYS A 485 33.78 -27.51 2.10
N SER A 486 32.92 -26.59 1.70
CA SER A 486 33.35 -25.25 1.35
C SER A 486 32.99 -24.30 2.49
N ALA A 487 34.03 -23.84 3.18
CA ALA A 487 33.94 -22.85 4.24
C ALA A 487 33.59 -21.49 3.61
N ASP A 488 32.29 -21.27 3.39
CA ASP A 488 31.81 -19.97 2.96
C ASP A 488 31.84 -19.00 4.14
N LYS A 489 32.63 -17.95 3.94
CA LYS A 489 32.93 -16.89 4.89
C LYS A 489 31.66 -16.06 5.00
N LYS A 490 30.80 -16.36 5.99
CA LYS A 490 29.69 -15.49 6.39
C LYS A 490 30.24 -14.10 6.69
N GLU A 491 30.19 -13.22 5.70
CA GLU A 491 30.28 -11.79 5.90
C GLU A 491 29.16 -11.39 6.86
N SER A 492 29.58 -11.08 8.08
CA SER A 492 28.77 -10.38 9.07
C SER A 492 28.34 -9.05 8.46
N ARG A 493 27.14 -9.01 7.87
CA ARG A 493 26.47 -7.74 7.55
C ARG A 493 26.41 -6.93 8.84
N LYS A 494 27.17 -5.83 8.89
CA LYS A 494 27.12 -4.88 10.01
C LYS A 494 25.67 -4.48 10.23
N GLU A 495 25.22 -4.51 11.49
CA GLU A 495 23.86 -4.09 11.83
C GLU A 495 23.63 -2.64 11.37
N PRO A 496 22.50 -2.35 10.69
CA PRO A 496 22.24 -1.03 10.16
C PRO A 496 22.11 -0.02 11.31
N VAL A 497 22.78 1.12 11.15
CA VAL A 497 22.75 2.19 12.15
C VAL A 497 21.76 3.24 11.70
N VAL A 498 20.80 3.57 12.57
CA VAL A 498 19.77 4.59 12.29
C VAL A 498 20.07 5.88 13.06
N ILE A 499 20.07 6.99 12.34
CA ILE A 499 20.23 8.34 12.86
C ILE A 499 19.06 9.19 12.38
N ILE A 500 18.39 9.86 13.31
CA ILE A 500 17.32 10.83 13.02
C ILE A 500 17.70 12.14 13.72
N ASP A 501 17.91 13.22 12.99
CA ASP A 501 18.34 14.50 13.59
C ASP A 501 17.24 15.12 14.45
N GLU A 502 15.98 14.99 14.05
CA GLU A 502 14.84 15.49 14.81
C GLU A 502 13.61 14.56 14.74
N LEU A 503 13.18 14.06 15.89
CA LEU A 503 11.94 13.30 16.08
C LEU A 503 10.89 14.16 16.79
N LEU A 504 9.73 14.35 16.16
CA LEU A 504 8.61 15.15 16.68
C LEU A 504 7.33 14.33 16.78
N LEU A 505 6.53 14.66 17.80
CA LEU A 505 5.17 14.18 17.94
C LEU A 505 4.23 15.39 18.08
N GLY A 506 3.27 15.49 17.16
CA GLY A 506 2.40 16.64 16.98
C GLY A 506 1.53 16.91 18.21
N ARG A 507 1.34 18.19 18.52
CA ARG A 507 0.47 18.65 19.61
C ARG A 507 -0.96 18.14 19.38
N GLY A 508 -1.58 17.63 20.44
CA GLY A 508 -2.94 17.09 20.38
C GLY A 508 -3.00 15.56 20.16
N SER A 509 -1.88 14.92 19.79
CA SER A 509 -1.75 13.46 19.73
C SER A 509 -2.18 12.81 21.05
N LYS A 510 -2.94 11.72 20.97
CA LYS A 510 -3.56 11.00 22.09
C LYS A 510 -2.96 9.59 22.21
N ILE A 511 -2.44 9.27 23.38
CA ILE A 511 -1.90 7.94 23.68
C ILE A 511 -2.71 7.38 24.84
N SER A 512 -3.47 6.31 24.61
CA SER A 512 -4.16 5.59 25.69
C SER A 512 -3.25 4.48 26.19
N TYR A 513 -2.96 4.44 27.50
CA TYR A 513 -2.15 3.40 28.13
C TYR A 513 -3.02 2.58 29.08
N ARG A 514 -2.99 1.26 28.93
CA ARG A 514 -3.66 0.30 29.81
C ARG A 514 -2.65 -0.71 30.34
N ASP A 515 -2.49 -0.79 31.65
CA ASP A 515 -1.67 -1.81 32.30
C ASP A 515 -2.55 -2.93 32.88
N GLU A 516 -2.49 -4.10 32.25
CA GLU A 516 -3.20 -5.30 32.68
C GLU A 516 -2.33 -6.20 33.58
N SER A 517 -1.11 -5.80 33.93
CA SER A 517 -0.27 -6.54 34.89
C SER A 517 -0.70 -6.36 36.34
N VAL A 518 -1.63 -5.43 36.61
CA VAL A 518 -2.19 -5.14 37.93
C VAL A 518 -3.71 -5.25 37.91
N PHE A 519 -4.34 -5.39 39.08
CA PHE A 519 -5.79 -5.47 39.21
C PHE A 519 -6.30 -4.60 40.38
N PRO A 520 -7.25 -3.67 40.14
CA PRO A 520 -7.83 -3.30 38.84
C PRO A 520 -6.77 -2.74 37.86
N PRO A 521 -6.96 -2.87 36.54
CA PRO A 521 -5.99 -2.38 35.56
C PRO A 521 -5.87 -0.87 35.62
N LEU A 522 -4.65 -0.35 35.41
CA LEU A 522 -4.43 1.09 35.27
C LEU A 522 -4.83 1.50 33.86
N ASP A 523 -5.87 2.34 33.73
CA ASP A 523 -6.26 2.98 32.48
C ASP A 523 -5.97 4.48 32.55
N THR A 524 -5.09 4.98 31.68
CA THR A 524 -4.77 6.41 31.59
C THR A 524 -4.68 6.88 30.13
N ARG A 525 -4.92 8.17 29.93
CA ARG A 525 -4.80 8.81 28.61
C ARG A 525 -3.79 9.93 28.70
N MET A 526 -2.92 10.02 27.71
CA MET A 526 -1.94 11.08 27.56
C MET A 526 -2.29 11.92 26.34
N THR A 527 -2.13 13.23 26.43
CA THR A 527 -2.27 14.18 25.32
C THR A 527 -1.01 15.01 25.19
N VAL A 528 -0.37 14.94 24.03
CA VAL A 528 0.90 15.62 23.78
C VAL A 528 0.70 17.13 23.70
N LYS A 529 1.45 17.87 24.52
CA LYS A 529 1.56 19.34 24.45
C LYS A 529 2.84 19.75 23.72
N LYS A 530 3.94 19.07 24.03
CA LYS A 530 5.25 19.21 23.40
C LYS A 530 5.95 17.85 23.40
N PHE A 531 6.59 17.50 22.30
CA PHE A 531 7.48 16.35 22.26
C PHE A 531 8.53 16.59 21.17
N ARG A 532 9.80 16.54 21.57
CA ARG A 532 10.94 16.64 20.68
C ARG A 532 12.07 15.78 21.21
N PHE A 533 12.69 15.00 20.34
CA PHE A 533 13.91 14.26 20.64
C PHE A 533 14.92 14.46 19.51
N ALA A 534 16.10 15.03 19.83
CA ALA A 534 17.07 15.42 18.81
C ALA A 534 18.52 15.41 19.31
N PRO A 535 19.46 14.76 18.60
CA PRO A 535 19.24 13.70 17.62
C PRO A 535 18.84 12.38 18.30
N LEU A 536 18.09 11.53 17.61
CA LEU A 536 17.96 10.11 17.93
C LEU A 536 19.03 9.35 17.17
N ASP A 537 20.13 9.00 17.86
CA ASP A 537 21.27 8.29 17.29
C ASP A 537 21.37 6.89 17.91
N MET A 538 21.06 5.86 17.11
CA MET A 538 21.11 4.46 17.55
C MET A 538 22.52 3.86 17.53
N SER A 539 23.52 4.60 17.07
CA SER A 539 24.92 4.16 17.03
C SER A 539 25.61 4.22 18.40
N GLY A 540 24.98 4.85 19.41
CA GLY A 540 25.59 5.06 20.72
C GLY A 540 26.74 6.06 20.76
N LYS A 541 26.92 6.90 19.72
CA LYS A 541 28.00 7.89 19.66
C LYS A 541 27.60 9.26 20.21
N ARG A 542 26.36 9.70 19.97
CA ARG A 542 25.88 11.05 20.34
C ARG A 542 24.76 11.00 21.38
N ASP A 543 24.73 11.99 22.27
CA ASP A 543 23.59 12.21 23.17
C ASP A 543 22.47 12.94 22.43
N GLY A 544 21.27 12.37 22.48
CA GLY A 544 20.05 13.05 22.11
C GLY A 544 19.45 13.83 23.27
N ARG A 545 18.79 14.95 23.01
CA ARG A 545 18.03 15.70 24.02
C ARG A 545 16.54 15.48 23.87
N LEU A 546 15.90 14.96 24.92
CA LEU A 546 14.45 14.83 25.03
C LEU A 546 13.85 16.08 25.69
N ASP A 547 12.76 16.59 25.12
CA ASP A 547 11.90 17.61 25.71
C ASP A 547 10.44 17.21 25.49
N MET A 548 9.80 16.73 26.56
CA MET A 548 8.45 16.19 26.56
C MET A 548 7.59 16.94 27.57
N LEU A 549 6.37 17.29 27.16
CA LEU A 549 5.30 17.76 28.01
C LEU A 549 3.97 17.14 27.53
N MET A 550 3.28 16.43 28.41
CA MET A 550 2.02 15.76 28.14
C MET A 550 1.03 15.99 29.28
N ARG A 551 -0.24 16.16 28.95
CA ARG A 551 -1.32 16.01 29.93
C ARG A 551 -1.56 14.51 30.12
N ILE A 552 -1.65 14.03 31.36
CA ILE A 552 -1.85 12.61 31.69
C ILE A 552 -3.04 12.42 32.63
N GLY A 553 -3.84 11.39 32.38
CA GLY A 553 -5.07 11.13 33.14
C GLY A 553 -6.08 12.28 32.98
N ARG A 554 -6.70 12.66 34.09
CA ARG A 554 -7.67 13.77 34.13
C ARG A 554 -6.96 15.13 34.13
N ASN A 555 -6.16 15.38 35.16
CA ASN A 555 -5.56 16.70 35.44
C ASN A 555 -4.03 16.68 35.51
N GLY A 556 -3.42 15.52 35.37
CA GLY A 556 -1.99 15.37 35.58
C GLY A 556 -1.18 16.01 34.45
N GLU A 557 0.01 16.45 34.79
CA GLU A 557 1.02 16.90 33.83
C GLU A 557 2.27 16.03 33.96
N LEU A 558 2.69 15.43 32.86
CA LEU A 558 3.93 14.66 32.76
C LEU A 558 4.93 15.46 31.92
N SER A 559 6.12 15.67 32.46
CA SER A 559 7.23 16.31 31.78
C SER A 559 8.47 15.42 31.87
N ALA A 560 9.28 15.41 30.82
CA ALA A 560 10.58 14.75 30.83
C ALA A 560 11.57 15.58 30.00
N LYS A 561 12.72 15.90 30.60
CA LYS A 561 13.79 16.66 29.94
C LYS A 561 15.14 16.06 30.28
N GLY A 562 16.03 15.99 29.30
CA GLY A 562 17.40 15.55 29.56
C GLY A 562 18.06 14.88 28.38
N LYS A 563 19.18 14.20 28.65
CA LYS A 563 20.00 13.51 27.64
C LYS A 563 19.72 12.02 27.66
N LEU A 564 19.63 11.41 26.48
CA LEU A 564 19.60 9.96 26.31
C LEU A 564 20.57 9.57 25.20
N ARG A 565 21.26 8.45 25.38
CA ARG A 565 22.13 7.83 24.39
C ARG A 565 21.83 6.33 24.34
N PRO A 566 20.98 5.90 23.40
CA PRO A 566 20.77 4.48 23.12
C PRO A 566 22.05 3.86 22.55
N ASN A 567 22.47 2.69 23.03
CA ASN A 567 23.58 1.93 22.47
C ASN A 567 23.24 0.44 22.44
N GLY A 568 22.47 0.02 21.42
CA GLY A 568 21.99 -1.34 21.25
C GLY A 568 21.19 -1.83 22.47
N LYS A 569 21.84 -2.55 23.40
CA LYS A 569 21.23 -3.10 24.62
C LYS A 569 21.40 -2.24 25.87
N ARG A 570 22.23 -1.19 25.82
CA ARG A 570 22.51 -0.32 26.98
C ARG A 570 21.95 1.07 26.74
N LEU A 571 21.48 1.71 27.80
CA LEU A 571 21.01 3.09 27.79
C LEU A 571 21.89 3.91 28.73
N LYS A 572 22.50 4.99 28.21
CA LYS A 572 23.06 6.04 29.05
C LYS A 572 22.08 7.20 29.07
N THR A 573 21.74 7.73 30.24
CA THR A 573 20.71 8.76 30.34
C THR A 573 20.95 9.68 31.53
N ASP A 574 20.61 10.95 31.38
CA ASP A 574 20.50 11.94 32.46
C ASP A 574 19.16 12.66 32.27
N LEU A 575 18.12 12.22 32.99
CA LEU A 575 16.74 12.67 32.81
C LEU A 575 16.19 13.32 34.08
N VAL A 576 15.46 14.42 33.91
CA VAL A 576 14.58 14.98 34.91
C VAL A 576 13.14 14.72 34.45
N ILE A 577 12.38 13.98 35.24
CA ILE A 577 10.98 13.66 34.98
C ILE A 577 10.14 14.28 36.10
N GLY A 578 9.11 15.02 35.72
CA GLY A 578 8.16 15.63 36.65
C GLY A 578 6.76 15.15 36.33
N LEU A 579 6.08 14.57 37.30
CA LEU A 579 4.67 14.26 37.28
C LEU A 579 3.97 15.14 38.31
N LYS A 580 2.97 15.91 37.91
CA LYS A 580 2.22 16.80 38.79
C LYS A 580 0.74 16.45 38.76
N ASN A 581 0.09 16.53 39.92
CA ASN A 581 -1.35 16.42 40.11
C ASN A 581 -1.93 15.15 39.48
N PHE A 582 -1.19 14.04 39.53
CA PHE A 582 -1.67 12.76 39.02
C PHE A 582 -2.73 12.18 39.95
N ASP A 583 -3.83 11.71 39.39
CA ASP A 583 -4.95 11.20 40.15
C ASP A 583 -4.66 9.79 40.70
N MET A 584 -4.58 9.67 42.03
CA MET A 584 -4.16 8.43 42.68
C MET A 584 -5.18 7.28 42.68
N PRO A 585 -6.52 7.49 42.70
CA PRO A 585 -7.47 6.39 42.63
C PRO A 585 -7.20 5.38 41.50
N GLY A 586 -6.72 5.86 40.34
CA GLY A 586 -6.30 5.00 39.22
C GLY A 586 -5.11 4.07 39.51
N LEU A 587 -4.31 4.34 40.55
CA LEU A 587 -3.18 3.51 40.98
C LEU A 587 -3.56 2.38 41.94
N SER A 588 -4.85 2.23 42.29
CA SER A 588 -5.30 1.23 43.27
C SER A 588 -4.80 -0.19 42.95
N GLY A 589 -4.71 -0.57 41.67
CA GLY A 589 -4.20 -1.88 41.26
C GLY A 589 -2.76 -2.18 41.68
N PHE A 590 -1.93 -1.16 41.93
CA PHE A 590 -0.55 -1.33 42.39
C PHE A 590 -0.44 -1.48 43.91
N VAL A 591 -1.51 -1.20 44.67
CA VAL A 591 -1.47 -1.24 46.14
C VAL A 591 -2.41 -2.26 46.74
N GLU A 592 -3.51 -2.60 46.05
CA GLU A 592 -4.54 -3.50 46.60
C GLU A 592 -3.99 -4.89 46.92
N SER A 593 -3.08 -5.44 46.09
CA SER A 593 -2.54 -6.80 46.29
C SER A 593 -1.68 -6.91 47.54
N ASP A 594 -0.97 -5.84 47.87
CA ASP A 594 0.03 -5.83 48.93
C ASP A 594 -0.59 -5.37 50.25
N PHE A 595 -1.41 -4.32 50.21
CA PHE A 595 -1.97 -3.67 51.38
C PHE A 595 -3.42 -4.05 51.68
N GLY A 596 -4.15 -4.67 50.74
CA GLY A 596 -5.56 -5.03 50.94
C GLY A 596 -6.50 -3.83 51.06
N LYS A 597 -6.05 -2.67 50.56
CA LYS A 597 -6.77 -1.39 50.60
C LYS A 597 -6.76 -0.75 49.22
N SER A 598 -7.86 -0.07 48.87
CA SER A 598 -7.98 0.68 47.62
C SER A 598 -7.76 2.17 47.86
N ILE A 599 -7.25 2.90 46.86
CA ILE A 599 -7.08 4.36 46.97
C ILE A 599 -8.42 5.03 46.69
N GLN A 600 -8.94 5.76 47.68
CA GLN A 600 -10.24 6.43 47.58
C GLN A 600 -10.12 7.86 47.07
N THR A 601 -9.08 8.57 47.47
CA THR A 601 -8.79 9.94 47.03
C THR A 601 -7.29 10.20 47.18
N GLY A 602 -6.78 11.17 46.42
CA GLY A 602 -5.42 11.66 46.54
C GLY A 602 -4.86 12.17 45.23
N GLN A 603 -3.86 13.05 45.35
CA GLN A 603 -3.04 13.48 44.22
C GLN A 603 -1.58 13.11 44.45
N PHE A 604 -0.92 12.70 43.38
CA PHE A 604 0.48 12.30 43.38
C PHE A 604 1.32 13.23 42.52
N ASN A 605 2.39 13.74 43.12
CA ASN A 605 3.47 14.42 42.43
C ASN A 605 4.76 13.61 42.59
N LEU A 606 5.53 13.54 41.52
CA LEU A 606 6.84 12.91 41.48
C LEU A 606 7.80 13.85 40.75
N ASP A 607 8.85 14.27 41.44
CA ASP A 607 10.01 14.90 40.81
C ASP A 607 11.17 13.91 40.91
N THR A 608 11.64 13.40 39.77
CA THR A 608 12.74 12.43 39.73
C THR A 608 13.87 12.90 38.83
N SER A 609 15.10 12.77 39.32
CA SER A 609 16.32 12.92 38.53
C SER A 609 16.99 11.56 38.41
N ILE A 610 17.10 11.04 37.19
CA ILE A 610 17.58 9.69 36.89
C ILE A 610 18.87 9.80 36.06
N SER A 611 19.96 9.24 36.57
CA SER A 611 21.21 9.01 35.84
C SER A 611 21.40 7.51 35.66
N ILE A 612 21.57 7.05 34.42
CA ILE A 612 21.95 5.67 34.11
C ILE A 612 23.27 5.70 33.35
N ASN A 613 24.27 4.99 33.87
CA ASN A 613 25.56 4.85 33.23
C ASN A 613 26.16 3.47 33.52
N ASN A 614 26.68 2.78 32.50
CA ASN A 614 27.28 1.44 32.62
C ASN A 614 26.39 0.43 33.38
N ASN A 615 25.10 0.37 33.04
CA ASN A 615 24.09 -0.47 33.70
C ASN A 615 23.85 -0.15 35.19
N LYS A 616 24.38 0.97 35.70
CA LYS A 616 24.09 1.44 37.05
C LYS A 616 23.08 2.58 37.00
N ILE A 617 22.10 2.52 37.88
CA ILE A 617 21.11 3.58 38.08
C ILE A 617 21.47 4.37 39.34
N ASP A 618 21.30 5.68 39.26
CA ASP A 618 21.24 6.61 40.40
C ASP A 618 20.04 7.54 40.16
N ALA A 619 18.99 7.36 40.95
CA ALA A 619 17.75 8.10 40.83
C ALA A 619 17.36 8.73 42.16
N LYS A 620 17.18 10.06 42.14
CA LYS A 620 16.69 10.84 43.28
C LYS A 620 15.22 11.14 43.05
N ASN A 621 14.35 10.46 43.81
CA ASN A 621 12.90 10.60 43.69
C ASN A 621 12.35 11.39 44.88
N ARG A 622 11.66 12.49 44.61
CA ARG A 622 10.85 13.22 45.59
C ARG A 622 9.38 12.96 45.28
N LEU A 623 8.70 12.30 46.21
CA LEU A 623 7.30 11.91 46.11
C LEU A 623 6.48 12.81 47.03
N LEU A 624 5.38 13.35 46.52
CA LEU A 624 4.42 14.11 47.32
C LEU A 624 3.03 13.55 47.05
N MET A 625 2.42 12.99 48.08
CA MET A 625 1.04 12.50 48.06
C MET A 625 0.19 13.44 48.91
N ARG A 626 -0.78 14.10 48.29
CA ARG A 626 -1.69 15.02 48.97
C ARG A 626 -3.02 14.34 49.18
N LYS A 627 -3.56 14.40 50.40
CA LYS A 627 -4.89 13.86 50.73
C LYS A 627 -5.09 12.39 50.32
N LEU A 628 -4.04 11.58 50.46
CA LEU A 628 -4.14 10.15 50.21
C LEU A 628 -5.02 9.50 51.28
N THR A 629 -6.18 8.99 50.89
CA THR A 629 -7.04 8.20 51.77
C THR A 629 -7.24 6.82 51.19
N LEU A 630 -7.13 5.81 52.05
CA LEU A 630 -7.36 4.41 51.69
C LEU A 630 -8.74 3.97 52.16
N GLY A 631 -9.38 3.12 51.36
CA GLY A 631 -10.66 2.48 51.68
C GLY A 631 -10.54 0.98 51.64
N SER A 632 -11.66 0.30 51.91
CA SER A 632 -11.72 -1.16 51.84
C SER A 632 -11.44 -1.66 50.43
N SER A 633 -10.76 -2.80 50.32
CA SER A 633 -10.67 -3.62 49.10
C SER A 633 -11.23 -5.00 49.39
N LYS A 634 -11.61 -5.72 48.32
CA LYS A 634 -11.95 -7.15 48.39
C LYS A 634 -10.69 -8.03 48.46
N GLN A 635 -9.51 -7.47 48.20
CA GLN A 635 -8.24 -8.19 48.27
C GLN A 635 -7.70 -8.26 49.70
N LEU A 636 -7.18 -9.43 50.09
CA LEU A 636 -6.51 -9.63 51.37
C LEU A 636 -5.03 -9.25 51.23
N GLY A 637 -4.66 -8.10 51.81
CA GLY A 637 -3.27 -7.65 51.85
C GLY A 637 -2.42 -8.46 52.82
N LYS A 638 -1.11 -8.50 52.59
CA LYS A 638 -0.12 -9.13 53.49
C LYS A 638 0.71 -8.09 54.26
N ALA A 639 0.58 -6.81 53.93
CA ALA A 639 1.41 -5.75 54.50
C ALA A 639 1.19 -5.55 56.01
N GLU A 640 -0.04 -5.63 56.52
CA GLU A 640 -0.33 -5.41 57.94
C GLU A 640 0.43 -6.39 58.85
N GLN A 641 0.58 -7.64 58.43
CA GLN A 641 1.37 -8.65 59.15
C GLN A 641 2.87 -8.32 59.19
N LYS A 642 3.40 -7.69 58.13
CA LYS A 642 4.82 -7.30 58.03
C LYS A 642 5.12 -6.00 58.77
N ILE A 643 4.17 -5.07 58.76
CA ILE A 643 4.32 -3.74 59.37
C ILE A 643 4.00 -3.81 60.88
N GLY A 644 3.18 -4.76 61.32
CA GLY A 644 2.80 -4.94 62.72
C GLY A 644 1.75 -3.95 63.22
N MET A 645 1.10 -3.21 62.31
CA MET A 645 0.01 -2.27 62.62
C MET A 645 -0.93 -2.10 61.41
N PRO A 646 -2.17 -1.59 61.61
CA PRO A 646 -3.09 -1.29 60.52
C PRO A 646 -2.50 -0.27 59.52
N VAL A 647 -2.72 -0.47 58.22
CA VAL A 647 -2.10 0.38 57.16
C VAL A 647 -2.47 1.86 57.32
N ASN A 648 -3.72 2.16 57.71
CA ASN A 648 -4.16 3.54 57.90
C ASN A 648 -3.39 4.24 59.04
N MET A 649 -3.08 3.52 60.11
CA MET A 649 -2.29 4.05 61.22
C MET A 649 -0.87 4.37 60.78
N ALA A 650 -0.23 3.47 60.03
CA ALA A 650 1.09 3.71 59.46
C ALA A 650 1.09 4.92 58.50
N LEU A 651 0.01 5.09 57.74
CA LEU A 651 -0.15 6.22 56.83
C LEU A 651 -0.33 7.56 57.57
N ASP A 652 -1.10 7.56 58.66
CA ASP A 652 -1.31 8.75 59.50
C ASP A 652 -0.02 9.21 60.17
N MET A 653 0.86 8.28 60.56
CA MET A 653 2.19 8.61 61.07
C MET A 653 3.06 9.33 60.04
N LEU A 654 2.85 9.12 58.74
CA LEU A 654 3.64 9.74 57.66
C LEU A 654 3.12 11.11 57.22
N ARG A 655 1.91 11.49 57.64
CA ARG A 655 1.26 12.74 57.22
C ARG A 655 1.77 13.94 58.03
N ASP A 656 1.83 15.09 57.36
CA ASP A 656 1.98 16.40 58.01
C ASP A 656 0.63 16.94 58.51
N ASP A 657 0.63 18.11 59.15
CA ASP A 657 -0.58 18.79 59.66
C ASP A 657 -1.62 19.10 58.58
N ARG A 658 -1.21 19.15 57.31
CA ARG A 658 -2.08 19.37 56.16
C ARG A 658 -2.58 18.05 55.57
N GLY A 659 -2.19 16.90 56.10
CA GLY A 659 -2.54 15.59 55.58
C GLY A 659 -1.79 15.22 54.29
N ASP A 660 -0.64 15.84 54.05
CA ASP A 660 0.24 15.56 52.91
C ASP A 660 1.40 14.66 53.38
N ILE A 661 1.88 13.80 52.48
CA ILE A 661 2.99 12.88 52.73
C ILE A 661 4.08 13.17 51.72
N GLU A 662 5.23 13.60 52.20
CA GLU A 662 6.39 13.85 51.36
C GLU A 662 7.50 12.86 51.69
N MET A 663 8.06 12.20 50.67
CA MET A 663 9.12 11.19 50.85
C MET A 663 10.22 11.40 49.82
N ASN A 664 11.46 11.25 50.25
CA ASN A 664 12.60 11.11 49.36
C ASN A 664 12.97 9.63 49.30
N VAL A 665 13.01 9.06 48.09
CA VAL A 665 13.27 7.64 47.87
C VAL A 665 14.40 7.51 46.87
N PRO A 666 15.66 7.53 47.31
CA PRO A 666 16.79 7.33 46.42
C PRO A 666 16.86 5.85 45.99
N ILE A 667 17.08 5.64 44.69
CA ILE A 667 17.29 4.33 44.08
C ILE A 667 18.69 4.32 43.48
N SER A 668 19.52 3.35 43.85
CA SER A 668 20.90 3.25 43.36
C SER A 668 21.26 1.79 43.09
N GLY A 669 22.29 1.50 42.30
CA GLY A 669 22.77 0.12 42.11
C GLY A 669 22.71 -0.34 40.67
N ASN A 670 22.62 -1.65 40.46
CA ASN A 670 22.55 -2.23 39.12
C ASN A 670 21.11 -2.12 38.57
N LEU A 671 20.94 -1.88 37.27
CA LEU A 671 19.60 -1.71 36.69
C LEU A 671 18.77 -3.00 36.79
N ASP A 672 19.43 -4.15 36.77
CA ASP A 672 18.80 -5.48 36.91
C ASP A 672 18.48 -5.84 38.38
N ASP A 673 19.11 -5.16 39.34
CA ASP A 673 18.91 -5.35 40.79
C ASP A 673 19.13 -4.01 41.53
N PRO A 674 18.15 -3.09 41.49
CA PRO A 674 18.29 -1.77 42.09
C PRO A 674 18.09 -1.81 43.60
N ASN A 675 18.99 -1.17 44.34
CA ASN A 675 18.87 -0.96 45.77
C ASN A 675 18.00 0.28 46.07
N ILE A 676 16.96 0.10 46.88
CA ILE A 676 16.06 1.18 47.31
C ILE A 676 16.37 1.51 48.76
N ASN A 677 16.85 2.72 49.01
CA ASN A 677 17.15 3.15 50.37
C ASN A 677 15.89 3.73 51.04
N ILE A 678 15.30 2.94 51.94
CA ILE A 678 14.06 3.27 52.65
C ILE A 678 14.35 3.86 54.05
N ASN A 679 15.62 3.94 54.47
CA ASN A 679 16.00 4.36 55.83
C ASN A 679 15.56 5.80 56.15
N GLU A 680 15.62 6.71 55.18
CA GLU A 680 15.12 8.08 55.36
C GLU A 680 13.60 8.14 55.54
N ILE A 681 12.85 7.23 54.89
CA ILE A 681 11.40 7.10 55.07
C ILE A 681 11.08 6.64 56.48
N ILE A 682 11.81 5.63 56.97
CA ILE A 682 11.65 5.08 58.32
C ILE A 682 11.97 6.17 59.36
N ASN A 683 13.09 6.87 59.22
CA ASN A 683 13.47 7.95 60.14
C ASN A 683 12.46 9.09 60.14
N LYS A 684 11.93 9.46 58.96
CA LYS A 684 10.89 10.48 58.86
C LYS A 684 9.60 10.03 59.55
N ALA A 685 9.16 8.79 59.34
CA ALA A 685 8.00 8.20 60.01
C ALA A 685 8.13 8.18 61.54
N LEU A 686 9.33 7.88 62.05
CA LEU A 686 9.63 7.92 63.49
C LEU A 686 9.58 9.35 64.04
N MET A 687 10.13 10.33 63.30
CA MET A 687 10.18 11.73 63.73
C MET A 687 8.80 12.42 63.66
N SER A 688 8.01 12.16 62.62
CA SER A 688 6.63 12.65 62.51
C SER A 688 5.72 12.02 63.58
N SER A 689 5.88 10.73 63.86
CA SER A 689 5.22 10.04 64.98
C SER A 689 5.52 10.68 66.33
N LEU A 690 6.79 11.04 66.60
CA LEU A 690 7.20 11.76 67.82
C LEU A 690 6.58 13.17 67.90
N SER A 691 6.39 13.84 66.76
CA SER A 691 5.85 15.20 66.71
C SER A 691 4.32 15.29 66.79
N SER A 692 3.57 14.25 66.35
CA SER A 692 2.12 14.38 66.12
C SER A 692 1.21 13.23 66.62
N GLY A 693 1.71 12.08 67.10
CA GLY A 693 0.80 10.97 67.43
C GLY A 693 1.27 9.85 68.36
N ALA A 694 2.55 9.78 68.73
CA ALA A 694 3.06 8.70 69.58
C ALA A 694 2.56 8.74 71.03
N MET A 695 2.06 9.88 71.52
CA MET A 695 1.53 9.96 72.89
C MET A 695 0.31 9.06 73.09
N THR A 696 -0.50 8.83 72.05
CA THR A 696 -1.75 8.04 72.15
C THR A 696 -1.49 6.54 72.40
N TYR A 697 -0.40 5.98 71.87
CA TYR A 697 -0.04 4.57 72.12
C TYR A 697 0.81 4.41 73.39
N ALA A 698 1.67 5.39 73.71
CA ALA A 698 2.36 5.43 75.00
C ALA A 698 1.37 5.45 76.18
N SER A 699 0.21 6.08 76.02
CA SER A 699 -0.85 6.04 77.04
C SER A 699 -1.54 4.69 77.24
N LEU A 700 -1.51 3.77 76.26
CA LEU A 700 -2.07 2.41 76.44
C LEU A 700 -1.19 1.50 77.30
N VAL A 701 0.11 1.78 77.38
CA VAL A 701 1.07 0.99 78.16
C VAL A 701 1.19 1.51 79.60
N LEU A 702 0.73 2.74 79.88
CA LEU A 702 0.76 3.36 81.20
C LEU A 702 -0.53 3.05 81.98
N GLN A 703 -0.63 1.83 82.51
CA GLN A 703 -1.60 1.57 83.59
C GLN A 703 -1.02 2.02 84.94
N PRO A 704 -1.80 2.73 85.79
CA PRO A 704 -3.27 2.88 85.77
C PRO A 704 -3.82 4.24 85.27
N TYR A 705 -3.07 5.11 84.58
CA TYR A 705 -3.50 6.49 84.27
C TYR A 705 -3.94 6.76 82.81
N GLY A 706 -4.00 5.75 81.95
CA GLY A 706 -4.26 5.91 80.51
C GLY A 706 -5.67 6.35 80.06
N SER A 707 -6.68 6.39 80.93
CA SER A 707 -8.10 6.58 80.51
C SER A 707 -8.55 8.03 80.31
N ILE A 708 -7.88 9.01 80.92
CA ILE A 708 -8.35 10.42 80.90
C ILE A 708 -7.86 11.17 79.65
N ILE A 709 -6.74 10.75 79.05
CA ILE A 709 -6.16 11.38 77.85
C ILE A 709 -6.84 10.90 76.56
N LEU A 710 -7.38 9.67 76.55
CA LEU A 710 -8.00 9.04 75.38
C LEU A 710 -9.35 9.65 74.97
N ALA A 711 -10.11 10.23 75.90
CA ALA A 711 -11.39 10.88 75.58
C ALA A 711 -11.21 12.16 74.74
N ALA A 712 -10.11 12.90 74.94
CA ALA A 712 -9.82 14.12 74.19
C ALA A 712 -9.26 13.84 72.79
N SER A 713 -8.50 12.75 72.61
CA SER A 713 -7.90 12.40 71.31
C SER A 713 -8.87 11.64 70.39
N LEU A 714 -9.71 10.75 70.92
CA LEU A 714 -10.80 10.13 70.15
C LEU A 714 -11.87 11.15 69.75
N ALA A 715 -12.18 12.12 70.62
CA ALA A 715 -12.99 13.28 70.24
C ALA A 715 -12.25 14.14 69.19
N GLY A 716 -10.93 14.29 69.27
CA GLY A 716 -10.14 15.07 68.31
C GLY A 716 -10.21 14.57 66.86
N ASP A 717 -10.09 13.26 66.62
CA ASP A 717 -10.18 12.69 65.26
C ASP A 717 -11.63 12.57 64.77
N LEU A 718 -12.59 12.28 65.65
CA LEU A 718 -14.02 12.37 65.31
C LEU A 718 -14.47 13.82 65.02
N MET A 719 -13.86 14.82 65.66
CA MET A 719 -14.12 16.25 65.42
C MET A 719 -13.40 16.77 64.17
N LYS A 720 -12.24 16.20 63.78
CA LYS A 720 -11.51 16.59 62.54
C LYS A 720 -12.24 16.18 61.26
N GLU A 721 -13.01 15.08 61.26
CA GLU A 721 -13.87 14.72 60.13
C GLU A 721 -15.28 15.31 60.22
N ALA A 722 -15.85 15.46 61.42
CA ALA A 722 -17.17 16.08 61.62
C ALA A 722 -17.15 17.62 61.50
N GLY A 723 -15.99 18.26 61.64
CA GLY A 723 -15.81 19.72 61.60
C GLY A 723 -15.41 20.32 60.25
N LYS A 724 -15.26 19.51 59.19
CA LYS A 724 -14.93 20.05 57.84
C LYS A 724 -16.16 20.71 57.22
N PRO A 725 -16.09 21.99 56.79
CA PRO A 725 -17.23 22.65 56.18
C PRO A 725 -17.67 21.92 54.90
N LYS A 726 -18.86 21.33 54.91
CA LYS A 726 -19.50 20.78 53.72
C LYS A 726 -20.27 21.89 53.02
N LEU A 727 -19.99 22.08 51.73
CA LEU A 727 -20.77 23.00 50.90
C LEU A 727 -22.03 22.30 50.39
N THR A 728 -23.00 23.08 49.93
CA THR A 728 -24.21 22.54 49.30
C THR A 728 -23.80 21.63 48.14
N PRO A 729 -24.25 20.36 48.09
CA PRO A 729 -23.92 19.44 47.01
C PRO A 729 -24.39 19.96 45.65
N ILE A 730 -23.62 19.68 44.61
CA ILE A 730 -23.98 20.01 43.23
C ILE A 730 -24.86 18.88 42.71
N ALA A 731 -26.13 19.19 42.43
CA ALA A 731 -27.08 18.22 41.91
C ALA A 731 -26.92 18.02 40.40
N PHE A 732 -27.18 16.79 39.94
CA PHE A 732 -27.24 16.41 38.53
C PHE A 732 -28.62 15.84 38.21
N GLU A 733 -29.01 15.92 36.94
CA GLU A 733 -30.16 15.18 36.44
C GLU A 733 -29.87 13.67 36.46
N GLN A 734 -30.94 12.88 36.56
CA GLN A 734 -30.83 11.42 36.61
C GLN A 734 -30.18 10.88 35.33
N LEU A 735 -29.23 9.95 35.49
CA LEU A 735 -28.44 9.32 34.44
C LEU A 735 -27.55 10.28 33.62
N GLU A 736 -27.45 11.55 34.02
CA GLU A 736 -26.65 12.58 33.34
C GLU A 736 -25.41 12.98 34.15
N ALA A 737 -24.35 13.41 33.45
CA ALA A 737 -23.12 13.95 34.04
C ALA A 737 -22.87 15.42 33.64
N THR A 738 -23.86 16.07 33.04
CA THR A 738 -23.80 17.47 32.60
C THR A 738 -24.30 18.41 33.70
N LEU A 739 -23.56 19.50 33.93
CA LEU A 739 -23.97 20.54 34.87
C LEU A 739 -25.12 21.36 34.28
N ASN A 740 -26.23 21.45 35.00
CA ASN A 740 -27.32 22.35 34.62
C ASN A 740 -26.88 23.83 34.79
N PRO A 741 -27.55 24.80 34.12
CA PRO A 741 -27.13 26.21 34.15
C PRO A 741 -27.06 26.82 35.55
N GLN A 742 -27.95 26.42 36.47
CA GLN A 742 -27.95 26.91 37.85
C GLN A 742 -26.71 26.44 38.62
N MET A 743 -26.33 25.18 38.45
CA MET A 743 -25.15 24.61 39.08
C MET A 743 -23.85 25.14 38.45
N GLN A 744 -23.86 25.49 37.15
CA GLN A 744 -22.75 26.22 36.53
C GLN A 744 -22.52 27.58 37.22
N ASP A 745 -23.57 28.39 37.41
CA ASP A 745 -23.46 29.65 38.17
C ASP A 745 -22.94 29.41 39.59
N TYR A 746 -23.43 28.38 40.28
CA TYR A 746 -22.95 28.04 41.62
C TYR A 746 -21.47 27.65 41.65
N THR A 747 -20.97 26.89 40.67
CA THR A 747 -19.53 26.60 40.54
C THR A 747 -18.68 27.86 40.37
N SER A 748 -19.19 28.89 39.68
CA SER A 748 -18.50 30.18 39.56
C SER A 748 -18.36 30.90 40.91
N LYS A 749 -19.38 30.82 41.78
CA LYS A 749 -19.37 31.38 43.15
C LYS A 749 -18.37 30.65 44.05
N ILE A 750 -18.34 29.31 43.97
CA ILE A 750 -17.34 28.49 44.68
C ILE A 750 -15.93 28.87 44.21
N ALA A 751 -15.70 29.03 42.91
CA ALA A 751 -14.42 29.49 42.39
C ALA A 751 -14.06 30.89 42.92
N GLY A 752 -15.03 31.81 43.02
CA GLY A 752 -14.84 33.10 43.67
C GLY A 752 -14.37 33.00 45.12
N LEU A 753 -14.97 32.10 45.90
CA LEU A 753 -14.55 31.81 47.29
C LEU A 753 -13.13 31.24 47.35
N LEU A 754 -12.81 30.26 46.51
CA LEU A 754 -11.49 29.63 46.46
C LEU A 754 -10.39 30.58 45.97
N LYS A 755 -10.72 31.59 45.16
CA LYS A 755 -9.75 32.64 44.76
C LYS A 755 -9.40 33.58 45.90
N LYS A 756 -10.37 33.89 46.78
CA LYS A 756 -10.16 34.80 47.93
C LYS A 756 -9.23 34.22 48.99
N SER A 757 -9.23 32.90 49.17
CA SER A 757 -8.31 32.22 50.09
C SER A 757 -7.60 31.08 49.37
N LYS A 758 -6.29 31.23 49.17
CA LYS A 758 -5.43 30.20 48.54
C LYS A 758 -5.18 28.98 49.44
N ALA A 759 -5.46 29.08 50.74
CA ALA A 759 -5.27 28.01 51.70
C ALA A 759 -6.30 26.88 51.56
N PHE A 760 -7.54 27.20 51.17
CA PHE A 760 -8.60 26.20 51.08
C PHE A 760 -8.36 25.18 49.99
N ARG A 761 -8.63 23.92 50.29
CA ARG A 761 -8.65 22.80 49.35
C ARG A 761 -10.06 22.25 49.27
N LEU A 762 -10.42 21.71 48.11
CA LEU A 762 -11.78 21.23 47.87
C LEU A 762 -11.76 19.77 47.42
N GLN A 763 -12.47 18.92 48.15
CA GLN A 763 -12.71 17.53 47.80
C GLN A 763 -14.06 17.38 47.10
N LEU A 764 -14.07 16.66 45.98
CA LEU A 764 -15.19 16.45 45.07
C LEU A 764 -15.51 14.95 45.02
N CYS A 765 -16.55 14.52 45.73
CA CYS A 765 -16.98 13.12 45.74
C CYS A 765 -18.32 12.94 45.02
N GLY A 766 -18.29 12.32 43.84
CA GLY A 766 -19.50 11.99 43.10
C GLY A 766 -20.24 10.80 43.70
N VAL A 767 -21.56 10.91 43.72
CA VAL A 767 -22.47 9.90 44.25
C VAL A 767 -23.57 9.64 43.20
N ALA A 768 -23.74 8.37 42.83
CA ALA A 768 -24.86 7.89 42.04
C ALA A 768 -25.82 7.10 42.94
N SER A 769 -27.13 7.16 42.68
CA SER A 769 -28.09 6.34 43.42
C SER A 769 -28.25 4.97 42.75
N ARG A 770 -28.38 3.89 43.54
CA ARG A 770 -28.68 2.55 42.99
C ARG A 770 -30.00 2.52 42.20
N TYR A 771 -30.95 3.40 42.54
CA TYR A 771 -32.27 3.46 41.92
C TYR A 771 -32.44 4.68 41.02
N GLU A 772 -31.34 5.21 40.50
CA GLU A 772 -31.36 6.33 39.57
C GLU A 772 -31.94 5.90 38.20
N GLY A 773 -32.87 6.68 37.66
CA GLY A 773 -33.58 6.35 36.42
C GLY A 773 -34.78 5.40 36.61
N VAL A 774 -35.08 4.99 37.85
CA VAL A 774 -36.27 4.20 38.16
C VAL A 774 -37.45 5.17 38.39
N SER A 775 -38.52 5.02 37.59
CA SER A 775 -39.76 5.78 37.81
C SER A 775 -40.33 5.45 39.19
N ALA A 776 -40.75 6.48 39.94
CA ALA A 776 -41.41 6.31 41.24
C ALA A 776 -42.77 5.59 41.15
N ASP A 777 -43.32 5.47 39.94
CA ASP A 777 -44.56 4.79 39.61
C ASP A 777 -44.29 3.45 38.89
N GLY A 778 -44.04 2.39 39.65
CA GLY A 778 -44.19 1.02 39.13
C GLY A 778 -45.68 0.65 38.99
N PRO A 779 -46.06 -0.38 38.19
CA PRO A 779 -47.46 -0.81 38.10
C PRO A 779 -47.95 -1.21 39.49
N GLN A 780 -49.08 -0.65 39.92
CA GLN A 780 -49.79 -1.09 41.13
C GLN A 780 -50.35 -2.50 40.90
N GLY A 781 -49.50 -3.52 41.06
CA GLY A 781 -49.89 -4.92 41.16
C GLY A 781 -50.29 -5.26 42.59
N GLU A 782 -51.30 -6.12 42.72
CA GLU A 782 -51.99 -6.46 43.96
C GLU A 782 -51.07 -6.87 45.13
N ALA A 783 -51.52 -6.53 46.34
CA ALA A 783 -50.80 -6.67 47.60
C ALA A 783 -50.25 -8.08 47.84
N GLY A 784 -48.93 -8.22 47.96
CA GLY A 784 -48.32 -9.45 48.46
C GLY A 784 -46.81 -9.59 48.36
N GLN A 785 -46.14 -8.90 47.43
CA GLN A 785 -44.66 -8.90 47.34
C GLN A 785 -44.20 -7.49 47.00
N ALA A 786 -43.35 -6.90 47.87
CA ALA A 786 -42.69 -5.64 47.53
C ALA A 786 -41.72 -5.91 46.38
N ASP A 787 -42.15 -5.60 45.16
CA ASP A 787 -41.33 -5.73 43.97
C ASP A 787 -40.07 -4.87 44.17
N VAL A 788 -38.91 -5.52 44.25
CA VAL A 788 -37.64 -4.82 44.44
C VAL A 788 -37.37 -4.04 43.15
N PRO A 789 -37.27 -2.70 43.18
CA PRO A 789 -37.05 -1.94 41.97
C PRO A 789 -35.75 -2.39 41.31
N VAL A 790 -35.82 -2.81 40.05
CA VAL A 790 -34.65 -3.32 39.33
C VAL A 790 -33.74 -2.14 38.95
N PRO A 791 -32.46 -2.13 39.33
CA PRO A 791 -31.52 -1.09 38.94
C PRO A 791 -31.40 -1.00 37.41
N VAL A 792 -31.49 0.21 36.85
CA VAL A 792 -31.39 0.46 35.40
C VAL A 792 -29.95 0.30 34.89
N LYS A 793 -28.96 0.55 35.76
CA LYS A 793 -27.53 0.46 35.47
C LYS A 793 -26.84 -0.48 36.46
N THR A 794 -25.78 -1.13 36.00
CA THR A 794 -24.89 -1.93 36.85
C THR A 794 -24.11 -1.04 37.83
N ASP A 795 -23.62 -1.63 38.93
CA ASP A 795 -22.77 -0.92 39.90
C ASP A 795 -21.54 -0.27 39.22
N GLU A 796 -20.94 -0.93 38.23
CA GLU A 796 -19.80 -0.38 37.48
C GLU A 796 -20.18 0.88 36.69
N GLU A 797 -21.32 0.85 36.00
CA GLU A 797 -21.82 1.99 35.24
C GLU A 797 -22.23 3.16 36.15
N LEU A 798 -22.80 2.88 37.32
CA LEU A 798 -23.13 3.91 38.32
C LEU A 798 -21.87 4.56 38.92
N LEU A 799 -20.84 3.77 39.20
CA LEU A 799 -19.55 4.28 39.66
C LEU A 799 -18.86 5.15 38.59
N GLN A 800 -18.91 4.74 37.32
CA GLN A 800 -18.41 5.54 36.20
C GLN A 800 -19.19 6.85 36.06
N LEU A 801 -20.52 6.83 36.22
CA LEU A 801 -21.37 8.02 36.18
C LEU A 801 -21.08 8.98 37.33
N ALA A 802 -20.97 8.47 38.57
CA ALA A 802 -20.56 9.24 39.74
C ALA A 802 -19.19 9.90 39.52
N GLN A 803 -18.25 9.18 38.90
CA GLN A 803 -16.94 9.73 38.56
C GLN A 803 -17.04 10.85 37.53
N ALA A 804 -17.78 10.64 36.43
CA ALA A 804 -17.97 11.63 35.37
C ALA A 804 -18.53 12.96 35.90
N ARG A 805 -19.43 12.91 36.88
CA ARG A 805 -19.97 14.09 37.57
C ARG A 805 -18.91 14.86 38.34
N SER A 806 -18.06 14.15 39.08
CA SER A 806 -16.93 14.76 39.81
C SER A 806 -15.98 15.48 38.85
N ASP A 807 -15.70 14.84 37.71
CA ASP A 807 -14.84 15.38 36.67
C ASP A 807 -15.46 16.62 36.00
N ALA A 808 -16.79 16.64 35.82
CA ALA A 808 -17.52 17.79 35.29
C ALA A 808 -17.44 19.01 36.22
N VAL A 809 -17.68 18.82 37.52
CA VAL A 809 -17.53 19.89 38.53
C VAL A 809 -16.10 20.41 38.57
N MET A 810 -15.13 19.50 38.58
CA MET A 810 -13.72 19.86 38.60
C MET A 810 -13.33 20.69 37.38
N SER A 811 -13.78 20.28 36.19
CA SER A 811 -13.53 21.00 34.94
C SER A 811 -14.15 22.40 34.96
N ALA A 812 -15.38 22.54 35.49
CA ALA A 812 -16.02 23.85 35.64
C ALA A 812 -15.24 24.78 36.58
N LEU A 813 -14.74 24.28 37.71
CA LEU A 813 -13.89 25.05 38.62
C LEU A 813 -12.55 25.45 38.00
N GLN A 814 -11.93 24.58 37.21
CA GLN A 814 -10.69 24.87 36.48
C GLN A 814 -10.89 25.90 35.37
N LEU A 815 -12.02 25.87 34.65
CA LEU A 815 -12.37 26.91 33.66
C LEU A 815 -12.47 28.30 34.31
N HIS A 816 -12.88 28.35 35.57
CA HIS A 816 -12.86 29.58 36.36
C HIS A 816 -11.48 29.91 36.96
N GLY A 817 -10.41 29.19 36.63
CA GLY A 817 -9.03 29.50 37.03
C GLY A 817 -8.64 29.01 38.42
N ILE A 818 -9.28 27.95 38.93
CA ILE A 818 -8.82 27.26 40.15
C ILE A 818 -7.75 26.23 39.79
N GLU A 819 -6.59 26.32 40.45
CA GLU A 819 -5.47 25.40 40.25
C GLU A 819 -5.87 23.95 40.55
N SER A 820 -5.50 23.02 39.66
CA SER A 820 -5.84 21.60 39.80
C SER A 820 -5.28 20.97 41.07
N GLU A 821 -4.18 21.50 41.59
CA GLU A 821 -3.51 21.02 42.80
C GLU A 821 -4.31 21.22 44.11
N ARG A 822 -5.41 21.99 44.03
CA ARG A 822 -6.31 22.30 45.16
C ARG A 822 -7.62 21.52 45.11
N LEU A 823 -7.86 20.77 44.03
CA LEU A 823 -9.10 20.06 43.77
C LEU A 823 -8.87 18.54 43.79
N PHE A 824 -9.54 17.83 44.69
CA PHE A 824 -9.30 16.40 44.92
C PHE A 824 -10.54 15.59 44.56
N THR A 825 -10.47 14.71 43.56
CA THR A 825 -11.57 13.80 43.24
C THR A 825 -11.52 12.54 44.07
N CYS A 826 -12.68 12.06 44.47
CA CYS A 826 -12.85 10.76 45.10
C CYS A 826 -13.21 9.70 44.05
N ARG A 827 -12.97 8.44 44.38
CA ARG A 827 -13.62 7.31 43.72
C ARG A 827 -15.14 7.47 43.85
N GLY A 828 -15.85 7.27 42.74
CA GLY A 828 -17.32 7.31 42.72
C GLY A 828 -17.92 6.41 43.81
N LYS A 829 -19.06 6.82 44.36
CA LYS A 829 -19.81 6.07 45.37
C LYS A 829 -21.22 5.77 44.88
N ILE A 830 -21.76 4.64 45.35
CA ILE A 830 -23.17 4.30 45.16
C ILE A 830 -23.89 4.55 46.48
N ASP A 831 -24.98 5.32 46.42
CA ASP A 831 -25.92 5.49 47.50
C ASP A 831 -26.95 4.35 47.46
N GLU A 832 -26.94 3.53 48.51
CA GLU A 832 -27.75 2.33 48.66
C GLU A 832 -29.17 2.61 49.21
N ALA A 833 -29.46 3.87 49.54
CA ALA A 833 -30.76 4.24 50.10
C ALA A 833 -31.90 3.93 49.10
N ARG A 834 -32.93 3.22 49.57
CA ARG A 834 -34.15 2.89 48.80
C ARG A 834 -35.09 4.08 48.55
N LYS A 835 -34.71 5.28 48.97
CA LYS A 835 -35.40 6.53 48.64
C LYS A 835 -34.75 7.10 47.38
N VAL A 836 -35.51 7.79 46.53
CA VAL A 836 -34.95 8.50 45.37
C VAL A 836 -34.04 9.63 45.89
N VAL A 837 -32.77 9.32 46.10
CA VAL A 837 -31.76 10.30 46.49
C VAL A 837 -31.17 10.88 45.22
N LYS A 838 -31.08 12.22 45.16
CA LYS A 838 -30.60 12.93 43.99
C LYS A 838 -29.12 12.61 43.71
N ALA A 839 -28.84 12.34 42.45
CA ALA A 839 -27.53 12.37 41.84
C ALA A 839 -26.78 13.65 42.20
N ARG A 840 -25.56 13.52 42.76
CA ARG A 840 -24.86 14.68 43.30
C ARG A 840 -23.35 14.53 43.33
N VAL A 841 -22.66 15.67 43.44
CA VAL A 841 -21.26 15.75 43.86
C VAL A 841 -21.22 16.44 45.22
N GLU A 842 -20.70 15.73 46.22
CA GLU A 842 -20.48 16.26 47.56
C GLU A 842 -19.16 17.05 47.59
N LEU A 843 -19.21 18.20 48.25
CA LEU A 843 -18.15 19.19 48.29
C LEU A 843 -17.68 19.39 49.74
N THR A 844 -16.43 19.04 50.04
CA THR A 844 -15.87 19.20 51.39
C THR A 844 -14.66 20.14 51.33
N LEU A 845 -14.71 21.22 52.10
CA LEU A 845 -13.58 22.14 52.27
C LEU A 845 -12.60 21.60 53.32
N ASP A 846 -11.33 21.80 53.03
CA ASP A 846 -10.20 21.49 53.91
C ASP A 846 -9.25 22.67 54.05
#